data_AF-A0A4R4UKU7-F1
#
_entry.id   AF-A0A4R4UKU7-F1
#
_cell.length_a   1.000
_cell.length_b   1.000
_cell.length_c   1.000
_cell.angle_alpha   90.00
_cell.angle_beta   90.00
_cell.angle_gamma   90.00
#
_symmetry.space_group_name_H-M   'P 1'
#
loop_
_entity.id
_entity.type
_entity.pdbx_description
1 polymer ?
#
loop_
_entity_poly.entity_id
_entity_poly.type
_entity_poly.pdbx_seq_one_letter_code
_entity_poly.pdbx_strand_id
1 'polypeptide(L)'
;MRPLLLQLDHFGSFREPVTVDFSDTEYFALVGPTGAGKSTIIDAICFALYGTVPRWGKENVIAHALAPSVSSGKVALVFESGGRRYGVVRAMVRDSKGAVRTKEARIDELDPSAPLETAYDAVVKPLAEGENVTPEAQRVTGLEYRFFTQCVVLPQGRFAEFLHAAPRERQDLLVQLLDADVYELIRQRAVQEEEQAKRDAAFARDQLGKLSGATAEAEQELADRLAALRRLAETMGADLDLLRAREADIRRAEQERAAVAERRSVLASLRMPDAVPTLASARRAAAESVEALAAEVATLEADDHEAYEALAALGDRGAPRAALAALDARERHAAQAARARAEAVAAAEPLPGLAAERQAAEQALAAAETRRERLRDAHAAAHLAPRLAVGEPCPVCRHPVAELPRHEPPADIRTADRALAGARDRAERARSAHARAEASASMLAGQADRLESELAALPEPGDRAELEGRLAAIAKAEEVAAQARNGFRAARGRLDRARTDAERIERQAESAWRTLESARDRLLVSGGHDDPPPPLTRDDLHRAWTDLLGWRDRAAQAAHAALAACDERLAQAGDTLARERRKLAERLAEHGVVPPRDASPDQLGAAVAGAAARVESALDRVRDDRKRAADLDAQITSKEHEAKVAHELALRLRANAFERWLCAEALAVLVASASETLRELSDGQYELTLSDKTGDIEVVDYGEAGMRRSARTLSGGETFQAALALALALSGAVARRLDSIFLDEGFGTLDPATLDTVATTLERLAAGQDRMIGVVTHVPALAERVPVRFEVRRDAKGSHVRKAAT
;
A
#
# COMPACT_ATOMS: atom_id res chain seq x y z
N MET A 1 49.29 73.12 -3.23
CA MET A 1 50.17 72.95 -2.07
C MET A 1 50.57 74.32 -1.53
N ARG A 2 50.11 74.67 -0.34
CA ARG A 2 50.44 75.89 0.42
C ARG A 2 50.98 75.51 1.81
N PRO A 3 52.22 75.86 2.20
CA PRO A 3 52.68 75.61 3.57
C PRO A 3 51.89 76.48 4.57
N LEU A 4 51.63 75.95 5.75
CA LEU A 4 50.97 76.68 6.84
C LEU A 4 51.90 76.81 8.05
N LEU A 5 52.53 75.71 8.46
CA LEU A 5 53.41 75.69 9.63
C LEU A 5 54.59 74.76 9.37
N LEU A 6 55.81 75.25 9.58
CA LEU A 6 57.04 74.47 9.49
C LEU A 6 57.74 74.44 10.85
N GLN A 7 57.99 73.24 11.36
CA GLN A 7 58.76 73.01 12.59
C GLN A 7 60.06 72.31 12.25
N LEU A 8 61.17 72.88 12.74
CA LEU A 8 62.54 72.46 12.52
C LEU A 8 63.16 72.17 13.87
N ASP A 9 63.62 70.94 14.09
CA ASP A 9 64.35 70.56 15.28
C ASP A 9 65.68 69.93 14.86
N HIS A 10 66.77 70.67 15.11
CA HIS A 10 68.14 70.31 14.73
C HIS A 10 68.34 69.93 13.24
N PHE A 11 67.73 70.68 12.31
CA PHE A 11 67.85 70.44 10.87
C PHE A 11 68.82 71.42 10.18
N GLY A 12 69.86 70.86 9.53
CA GLY A 12 70.83 71.59 8.72
C GLY A 12 71.57 72.68 9.53
N SER A 13 71.30 73.95 9.21
CA SER A 13 71.90 75.12 9.85
C SER A 13 71.16 75.57 11.12
N PHE A 14 69.96 75.06 11.38
CA PHE A 14 69.17 75.31 12.59
C PHE A 14 69.51 74.27 13.66
N ARG A 15 70.01 74.71 14.81
CA ARG A 15 70.50 73.83 15.89
C ARG A 15 69.61 73.83 17.13
N GLU A 16 68.64 74.74 17.21
CA GLU A 16 67.61 74.79 18.25
C GLU A 16 66.23 74.62 17.58
N PRO A 17 65.19 74.19 18.32
CA PRO A 17 63.83 74.09 17.80
C PRO A 17 63.32 75.45 17.28
N VAL A 18 62.86 75.47 16.04
CA VAL A 18 62.37 76.66 15.35
C VAL A 18 61.02 76.36 14.71
N THR A 19 60.07 77.28 14.87
CA THR A 19 58.76 77.24 14.21
C THR A 19 58.62 78.44 13.28
N VAL A 20 58.22 78.19 12.04
CA VAL A 20 57.94 79.20 11.02
C VAL A 20 56.47 79.10 10.64
N ASP A 21 55.72 80.15 10.93
CA ASP A 21 54.29 80.26 10.63
C ASP A 21 54.08 81.05 9.34
N PHE A 22 53.51 80.39 8.33
CA PHE A 22 53.21 80.92 7.00
C PHE A 22 51.70 81.20 6.80
N SER A 23 50.87 80.94 7.81
CA SER A 23 49.40 80.92 7.66
C SER A 23 48.79 82.24 7.22
N ASP A 24 49.37 83.35 7.65
CA ASP A 24 48.97 84.74 7.37
C ASP A 24 49.87 85.41 6.31
N THR A 25 50.61 84.63 5.52
CA THR A 25 51.55 85.16 4.52
C THR A 25 51.13 84.79 3.10
N GLU A 26 50.84 85.79 2.27
CA GLU A 26 50.65 85.61 0.81
C GLU A 26 51.90 86.02 0.03
N TYR A 27 52.63 87.04 0.50
CA TYR A 27 53.89 87.48 -0.08
C TYR A 27 54.92 87.70 1.02
N PHE A 28 55.98 86.89 1.02
CA PHE A 28 57.00 86.97 2.06
C PHE A 28 58.41 86.83 1.51
N ALA A 29 59.36 87.42 2.24
CA ALA A 29 60.78 87.33 1.92
C ALA A 29 61.56 86.63 3.04
N LEU A 30 62.40 85.66 2.69
CA LEU A 30 63.46 85.15 3.57
C LEU A 30 64.70 86.03 3.38
N VAL A 31 65.08 86.81 4.40
CA VAL A 31 66.13 87.85 4.32
C VAL A 31 67.24 87.57 5.32
N GLY A 32 68.50 87.75 4.92
CA GLY A 32 69.66 87.50 5.78
C GLY A 32 70.96 87.34 4.98
N PRO A 33 72.14 87.45 5.63
CA PRO A 33 73.42 87.34 4.95
C PRO A 33 73.61 85.97 4.30
N THR A 34 74.49 85.89 3.30
CA THR A 34 74.81 84.63 2.62
C THR A 34 75.32 83.60 3.64
N GLY A 35 74.77 82.39 3.62
CA GLY A 35 75.11 81.33 4.58
C GLY A 35 74.42 81.43 5.95
N ALA A 36 73.44 82.32 6.12
CA ALA A 36 72.63 82.44 7.34
C ALA A 36 71.58 81.32 7.53
N GLY A 37 71.29 80.52 6.50
CA GLY A 37 70.32 79.41 6.59
C GLY A 37 68.96 79.66 5.92
N LYS A 38 68.78 80.74 5.17
CA LYS A 38 67.50 81.08 4.46
C LYS A 38 66.97 79.91 3.63
N SER A 39 67.83 79.44 2.74
CA SER A 39 67.72 78.26 1.91
C SER A 39 67.40 76.97 2.67
N THR A 40 67.85 76.83 3.93
CA THR A 40 67.57 75.65 4.75
C THR A 40 66.08 75.54 5.13
N ILE A 41 65.34 76.66 5.18
CA ILE A 41 63.88 76.66 5.41
C ILE A 41 63.16 75.99 4.23
N ILE A 42 63.52 76.35 3.00
CA ILE A 42 62.96 75.76 1.79
C ILE A 42 63.39 74.29 1.65
N ASP A 43 64.66 73.99 1.96
CA ASP A 43 65.16 72.62 1.99
C ASP A 43 64.37 71.75 2.96
N ALA A 44 63.94 72.30 4.10
CA ALA A 44 63.16 71.56 5.06
C ALA A 44 61.73 71.26 4.58
N ILE A 45 61.10 72.17 3.84
CA ILE A 45 59.81 71.91 3.19
C ILE A 45 59.95 70.74 2.19
N CYS A 46 60.97 70.81 1.32
CA CYS A 46 61.29 69.73 0.38
C CYS A 46 61.58 68.41 1.10
N PHE A 47 62.37 68.46 2.17
CA PHE A 47 62.70 67.29 2.97
C PHE A 47 61.46 66.68 3.62
N ALA A 48 60.58 67.50 4.21
CA ALA A 48 59.36 67.03 4.85
C ALA A 48 58.49 66.24 3.85
N LEU A 49 58.27 66.79 2.66
CA LEU A 49 57.44 66.16 1.63
C LEU A 49 58.12 64.94 1.00
N TYR A 50 59.36 65.08 0.51
CA TYR A 50 59.98 64.10 -0.39
C TYR A 50 61.14 63.32 0.24
N GLY A 51 61.62 63.69 1.43
CA GLY A 51 62.74 63.04 2.12
C GLY A 51 64.12 63.41 1.57
N THR A 52 64.19 64.37 0.64
CA THR A 52 65.42 64.85 0.01
C THR A 52 65.33 66.35 -0.28
N VAL A 53 66.46 67.00 -0.55
CA VAL A 53 66.52 68.44 -0.82
C VAL A 53 67.34 68.74 -2.09
N PRO A 54 67.08 69.85 -2.80
CA PRO A 54 67.71 70.13 -4.09
C PRO A 54 69.24 70.25 -4.02
N ARG A 55 69.75 70.82 -2.92
CA ARG A 55 71.19 71.13 -2.72
C ARG A 55 72.08 69.93 -2.46
N TRP A 56 71.55 68.76 -2.11
CA TRP A 56 72.37 67.57 -1.83
C TRP A 56 72.85 66.84 -3.09
N GLY A 57 72.43 67.29 -4.29
CA GLY A 57 72.94 66.83 -5.58
C GLY A 57 72.44 65.45 -6.03
N LYS A 58 72.24 64.51 -5.10
CA LYS A 58 71.60 63.21 -5.34
C LYS A 58 70.42 63.01 -4.39
N GLU A 59 69.36 62.39 -4.90
CA GLU A 59 68.26 61.90 -4.08
C GLU A 59 68.80 60.92 -3.03
N ASN A 60 68.25 60.96 -1.82
CA ASN A 60 68.58 60.09 -0.68
C ASN A 60 69.88 60.43 0.11
N VAL A 61 70.54 61.56 -0.16
CA VAL A 61 71.73 61.98 0.61
C VAL A 61 71.30 62.72 1.89
N ILE A 62 70.93 61.98 2.93
CA ILE A 62 70.44 62.57 4.20
C ILE A 62 71.55 62.89 5.22
N ALA A 63 72.81 62.61 4.91
CA ALA A 63 73.94 62.83 5.81
C ALA A 63 74.11 64.29 6.25
N HIS A 64 73.67 65.23 5.41
CA HIS A 64 73.75 66.67 5.66
C HIS A 64 72.55 67.24 6.42
N ALA A 65 71.55 66.41 6.75
CA ALA A 65 70.34 66.82 7.43
C ALA A 65 70.59 67.14 8.92
N LEU A 66 71.56 66.46 9.56
CA LEU A 66 71.97 66.71 10.95
C LEU A 66 73.38 67.30 11.02
N ALA A 67 73.57 68.33 11.84
CA ALA A 67 74.89 68.81 12.20
C ALA A 67 75.76 67.69 12.85
N PRO A 68 77.10 67.71 12.71
CA PRO A 68 77.97 66.65 13.24
C PRO A 68 77.82 66.42 14.76
N SER A 69 77.48 67.47 15.51
CA SER A 69 77.33 67.44 16.97
C SER A 69 75.96 66.96 17.46
N VAL A 70 75.04 66.61 16.56
CA VAL A 70 73.65 66.27 16.87
C VAL A 70 73.38 64.79 16.57
N SER A 71 72.70 64.12 17.51
CA SER A 71 72.31 62.71 17.42
C SER A 71 70.91 62.46 16.84
N SER A 72 69.99 63.42 16.91
CA SER A 72 68.65 63.31 16.34
C SER A 72 68.05 64.68 15.99
N GLY A 73 67.11 64.71 15.06
CA GLY A 73 66.36 65.89 14.68
C GLY A 73 65.01 65.53 14.07
N LYS A 74 64.15 66.53 13.86
CA LYS A 74 62.80 66.35 13.35
C LYS A 74 62.41 67.53 12.46
N VAL A 75 61.76 67.23 11.34
CA VAL A 75 61.12 68.22 10.48
C VAL A 75 59.65 67.87 10.36
N ALA A 76 58.78 68.84 10.60
CA ALA A 76 57.35 68.68 10.51
C ALA A 76 56.75 69.85 9.73
N LEU A 77 55.89 69.55 8.75
CA LEU A 77 55.23 70.53 7.91
C LEU A 77 53.72 70.28 7.91
N VAL A 78 52.95 71.32 8.18
CA VAL A 78 51.50 71.38 7.93
C VAL A 78 51.30 72.19 6.65
N PHE A 79 50.52 71.65 5.71
CA PHE A 79 50.24 72.30 4.43
C PHE A 79 48.82 72.02 3.94
N GLU A 80 48.34 72.81 2.99
CA GLU A 80 47.06 72.63 2.33
C GLU A 80 47.25 72.25 0.86
N SER A 81 46.44 71.34 0.33
CA SER A 81 46.44 70.97 -1.09
C SER A 81 45.04 70.53 -1.52
N GLY A 82 44.50 71.13 -2.58
CA GLY A 82 43.17 70.78 -3.10
C GLY A 82 42.05 70.91 -2.07
N GLY A 83 42.11 71.94 -1.21
CA GLY A 83 41.12 72.23 -0.17
C GLY A 83 41.17 71.32 1.06
N ARG A 84 42.23 70.51 1.22
CA ARG A 84 42.43 69.62 2.38
C ARG A 84 43.75 69.94 3.07
N ARG A 85 43.78 69.77 4.40
CA ARG A 85 44.96 70.01 5.24
C ARG A 85 45.69 68.71 5.55
N TYR A 86 47.01 68.74 5.43
CA TYR A 86 47.88 67.59 5.61
C TYR A 86 49.04 67.93 6.55
N GLY A 87 49.45 66.95 7.36
CA GLY A 87 50.61 67.03 8.22
C GLY A 87 51.62 65.96 7.83
N VAL A 88 52.84 66.36 7.50
CA VAL A 88 53.95 65.44 7.24
C VAL A 88 55.04 65.61 8.28
N VAL A 89 55.57 64.50 8.78
CA VAL A 89 56.61 64.48 9.82
C VAL A 89 57.72 63.53 9.40
N ARG A 90 58.97 63.98 9.50
CA ARG A 90 60.17 63.16 9.32
C ARG A 90 61.14 63.37 10.46
N ALA A 91 61.41 62.31 11.22
CA ALA A 91 62.44 62.29 12.26
C ALA A 91 63.70 61.58 11.75
N MET A 92 64.86 62.10 12.13
CA MET A 92 66.17 61.61 11.73
C MET A 92 67.02 61.30 12.96
N VAL A 93 67.85 60.26 12.85
CA VAL A 93 68.75 59.81 13.92
C VAL A 93 70.12 59.48 13.34
N ARG A 94 71.18 59.75 14.11
CA ARG A 94 72.54 59.31 13.82
C ARG A 94 72.76 57.96 14.47
N ASP A 95 73.11 56.95 13.68
CA ASP A 95 73.45 55.63 14.19
C ASP A 95 74.82 55.62 14.91
N SER A 96 75.14 54.52 15.58
CA SER A 96 76.41 54.34 16.31
C SER A 96 77.65 54.36 15.40
N LYS A 97 77.48 54.26 14.08
CA LYS A 97 78.56 54.36 13.07
C LYS A 97 78.68 55.77 12.48
N GLY A 98 77.88 56.72 12.96
CA GLY A 98 77.91 58.11 12.54
C GLY A 98 77.06 58.43 11.31
N ALA A 99 76.32 57.47 10.73
CA ALA A 99 75.46 57.69 9.57
C ALA A 99 74.08 58.20 9.99
N VAL A 100 73.55 59.21 9.27
CA VAL A 100 72.20 59.76 9.50
C VAL A 100 71.18 58.90 8.75
N ARG A 101 70.08 58.55 9.41
CA ARG A 101 68.95 57.78 8.84
C ARG A 101 67.62 58.40 9.24
N THR A 102 66.59 58.22 8.41
CA THR A 102 65.21 58.54 8.76
C THR A 102 64.70 57.48 9.75
N LYS A 103 64.35 57.91 10.97
CA LYS A 103 63.82 57.05 12.04
C LYS A 103 62.30 56.88 11.93
N GLU A 104 61.61 57.95 11.59
CA GLU A 104 60.15 58.01 11.46
C GLU A 104 59.82 58.88 10.27
N ALA A 105 58.85 58.44 9.47
CA ALA A 105 58.21 59.26 8.45
C ALA A 105 56.73 58.93 8.45
N ARG A 106 55.87 59.94 8.50
CA ARG A 106 54.42 59.77 8.37
C ARG A 106 53.76 60.97 7.71
N ILE A 107 52.63 60.73 7.06
CA ILE A 107 51.76 61.76 6.51
C ILE A 107 50.31 61.46 6.87
N ASP A 108 49.63 62.48 7.37
CA ASP A 108 48.29 62.43 7.94
C ASP A 108 47.40 63.50 7.28
N GLU A 109 46.11 63.19 7.09
CA GLU A 109 45.07 64.18 6.80
C GLU A 109 44.58 64.77 8.13
N LEU A 110 44.60 66.09 8.24
CA LEU A 110 44.32 66.84 9.47
C LEU A 110 42.99 67.61 9.36
N ASP A 111 42.35 67.87 10.50
CA ASP A 111 41.14 68.68 10.54
C ASP A 111 41.47 70.15 10.17
N PRO A 112 40.88 70.71 9.10
CA PRO A 112 41.13 72.09 8.71
C PRO A 112 40.59 73.13 9.73
N SER A 113 39.69 72.74 10.63
CA SER A 113 39.14 73.61 11.68
C SER A 113 40.01 73.69 12.95
N ALA A 114 40.94 72.75 13.13
CA ALA A 114 41.83 72.74 14.29
C ALA A 114 42.86 73.89 14.23
N PRO A 115 43.19 74.53 15.37
CA PRO A 115 44.30 75.49 15.44
C PRO A 115 45.62 74.87 14.99
N LEU A 116 46.47 75.65 14.30
CA LEU A 116 47.74 75.15 13.73
C LEU A 116 48.70 74.59 14.79
N GLU A 117 48.71 75.16 15.99
CA GLU A 117 49.57 74.71 17.10
C GLU A 117 49.26 73.27 17.55
N THR A 118 48.00 72.85 17.46
CA THR A 118 47.51 71.53 17.85
C THR A 118 47.12 70.68 16.64
N ALA A 119 47.53 71.05 15.42
CA ALA A 119 47.07 70.43 14.19
C ALA A 119 47.41 68.92 14.12
N TYR A 120 48.56 68.51 14.67
CA TYR A 120 48.98 67.12 14.72
C TYR A 120 48.19 66.24 15.71
N ASP A 121 47.40 66.85 16.62
CA ASP A 121 46.52 66.13 17.54
C ASP A 121 45.13 65.86 16.92
N ALA A 122 44.79 66.57 15.84
CA ALA A 122 43.50 66.49 15.16
C ALA A 122 43.62 65.74 13.82
N VAL A 123 44.11 64.49 13.87
CA VAL A 123 44.21 63.62 12.69
C VAL A 123 42.84 63.07 12.29
N VAL A 124 42.41 63.38 11.07
CA VAL A 124 41.19 62.82 10.45
C VAL A 124 41.47 61.40 9.95
N LYS A 125 42.61 61.22 9.27
CA LYS A 125 42.97 59.93 8.66
C LYS A 125 44.50 59.81 8.48
N PRO A 126 45.15 58.74 8.98
CA PRO A 126 46.52 58.43 8.60
C PRO A 126 46.57 57.98 7.13
N LEU A 127 47.50 58.54 6.34
CA LEU A 127 47.59 58.27 4.91
C LEU A 127 48.72 57.29 4.56
N ALA A 128 49.92 57.52 5.09
CA ALA A 128 51.07 56.63 4.88
C ALA A 128 52.15 56.78 5.96
N GLU A 129 52.95 55.72 6.12
CA GLU A 129 54.11 55.66 7.02
C GLU A 129 55.32 55.04 6.31
N GLY A 130 56.53 55.34 6.80
CA GLY A 130 57.79 54.76 6.30
C GLY A 130 58.12 55.17 4.87
N GLU A 131 58.43 54.19 4.01
CA GLU A 131 58.84 54.42 2.61
C GLU A 131 57.68 54.92 1.73
N ASN A 132 56.42 54.66 2.13
CA ASN A 132 55.23 55.06 1.37
C ASN A 132 54.85 56.54 1.54
N VAL A 133 55.49 57.26 2.46
CA VAL A 133 55.22 58.70 2.68
C VAL A 133 55.55 59.53 1.46
N THR A 134 56.64 59.21 0.75
CA THR A 134 57.02 59.97 -0.45
C THR A 134 56.04 59.75 -1.62
N PRO A 135 55.65 58.51 -1.99
CA PRO A 135 54.57 58.27 -2.96
C PRO A 135 53.25 58.95 -2.58
N GLU A 136 52.88 58.91 -1.30
CA GLU A 136 51.63 59.52 -0.85
C GLU A 136 51.70 61.05 -0.86
N ALA A 137 52.85 61.63 -0.48
CA ALA A 137 53.09 63.06 -0.63
C ALA A 137 52.99 63.49 -2.11
N GLN A 138 53.56 62.72 -3.05
CA GLN A 138 53.43 62.96 -4.49
C GLN A 138 51.97 62.90 -4.96
N ARG A 139 51.19 61.94 -4.47
CA ARG A 139 49.76 61.80 -4.79
C ARG A 139 48.94 63.00 -4.27
N VAL A 140 49.25 63.49 -3.07
CA VAL A 140 48.52 64.58 -2.41
C VAL A 140 48.92 65.96 -2.95
N THR A 141 50.20 66.17 -3.26
CA THR A 141 50.66 67.40 -3.93
C THR A 141 50.39 67.39 -5.43
N GLY A 142 50.17 66.20 -6.02
CA GLY A 142 50.00 65.98 -7.45
C GLY A 142 51.27 66.12 -8.27
N LEU A 143 52.45 66.15 -7.62
CA LEU A 143 53.73 66.36 -8.28
C LEU A 143 54.82 65.43 -7.73
N GLU A 144 55.53 64.79 -8.66
CA GLU A 144 56.81 64.15 -8.37
C GLU A 144 57.85 65.17 -7.88
N TYR A 145 58.84 64.70 -7.12
CA TYR A 145 59.88 65.55 -6.54
C TYR A 145 60.60 66.42 -7.59
N ARG A 146 61.03 65.82 -8.70
CA ARG A 146 61.71 66.54 -9.79
C ARG A 146 60.88 67.72 -10.32
N PHE A 147 59.58 67.53 -10.47
CA PHE A 147 58.66 68.53 -10.98
C PHE A 147 58.30 69.56 -9.91
N PHE A 148 58.18 69.15 -8.66
CA PHE A 148 58.04 70.08 -7.52
C PHE A 148 59.22 71.07 -7.46
N THR A 149 60.45 70.61 -7.69
CA THR A 149 61.66 71.45 -7.76
C THR A 149 61.84 72.23 -9.07
N GLN A 150 60.91 72.08 -10.02
CA GLN A 150 60.87 72.85 -11.26
C GLN A 150 59.69 73.83 -11.32
N CYS A 151 58.64 73.59 -10.53
CA CYS A 151 57.38 74.34 -10.61
C CYS A 151 57.04 75.11 -9.34
N VAL A 152 57.40 74.57 -8.16
CA VAL A 152 57.03 75.12 -6.84
C VAL A 152 58.23 75.74 -6.16
N VAL A 153 59.34 75.01 -6.09
CA VAL A 153 60.60 75.53 -5.54
C VAL A 153 61.56 75.70 -6.70
N LEU A 154 62.01 76.94 -6.96
CA LEU A 154 63.03 77.21 -7.97
C LEU A 154 64.38 77.42 -7.28
N PRO A 155 65.24 76.39 -7.18
CA PRO A 155 66.53 76.50 -6.52
C PRO A 155 67.54 77.27 -7.39
N GLN A 156 68.50 77.92 -6.71
CA GLN A 156 69.59 78.68 -7.34
C GLN A 156 70.27 77.89 -8.47
N GLY A 157 70.34 78.48 -9.67
CA GLY A 157 71.05 77.92 -10.83
C GLY A 157 70.28 76.86 -11.64
N ARG A 158 69.03 76.55 -11.29
CA ARG A 158 68.19 75.56 -12.02
C ARG A 158 66.90 76.14 -12.63
N PHE A 159 66.77 77.47 -12.64
CA PHE A 159 65.60 78.19 -13.19
C PHE A 159 65.27 77.80 -14.64
N ALA A 160 66.27 77.47 -15.45
CA ALA A 160 66.10 77.18 -16.87
C ALA A 160 65.75 75.72 -17.21
N GLU A 161 65.66 74.82 -16.21
CA GLU A 161 65.47 73.39 -16.48
C GLU A 161 64.19 73.10 -17.27
N PHE A 162 63.08 73.79 -16.94
CA PHE A 162 61.82 73.60 -17.68
C PHE A 162 61.87 74.19 -19.10
N LEU A 163 62.53 75.35 -19.29
CA LEU A 163 62.76 75.96 -20.61
C LEU A 163 63.62 75.06 -21.53
N HIS A 164 64.45 74.20 -20.95
CA HIS A 164 65.40 73.37 -21.69
C HIS A 164 65.01 71.89 -21.75
N ALA A 165 63.96 71.49 -21.02
CA ALA A 165 63.44 70.12 -20.97
C ALA A 165 63.02 69.61 -22.35
N ALA A 166 63.29 68.33 -22.61
CA ALA A 166 62.93 67.71 -23.87
C ALA A 166 61.39 67.69 -24.06
N PRO A 167 60.87 67.70 -25.30
CA PRO A 167 59.42 67.67 -25.55
C PRO A 167 58.67 66.58 -24.78
N ARG A 168 59.27 65.38 -24.66
CA ARG A 168 58.69 64.26 -23.90
C ARG A 168 58.64 64.53 -22.40
N GLU A 169 59.67 65.13 -21.82
CA GLU A 169 59.71 65.46 -20.38
C GLU A 169 58.69 66.55 -20.04
N ARG A 170 58.53 67.54 -20.92
CA ARG A 170 57.47 68.57 -20.82
C ARG A 170 56.08 67.95 -20.94
N GLN A 171 55.91 66.99 -21.85
CA GLN A 171 54.66 66.26 -21.99
C GLN A 171 54.33 65.46 -20.73
N ASP A 172 55.29 64.71 -20.17
CA ASP A 172 55.09 63.92 -18.95
C ASP A 172 54.69 64.81 -17.77
N LEU A 173 55.31 66.00 -17.63
CA LEU A 173 54.91 67.00 -16.64
C LEU A 173 53.46 67.46 -16.86
N LEU A 174 53.09 67.79 -18.10
CA LEU A 174 51.73 68.26 -18.42
C LEU A 174 50.68 67.17 -18.19
N VAL A 175 50.99 65.90 -18.46
CA VAL A 175 50.10 64.77 -18.14
C VAL A 175 49.80 64.73 -16.64
N GLN A 176 50.83 64.88 -15.78
CA GLN A 176 50.65 64.87 -14.33
C GLN A 176 49.92 66.11 -13.80
N LEU A 177 50.19 67.27 -14.38
CA LEU A 177 49.52 68.53 -14.02
C LEU A 177 48.04 68.51 -14.40
N LEU A 178 47.68 67.89 -15.53
CA LEU A 178 46.31 67.84 -16.05
C LEU A 178 45.51 66.62 -15.59
N ASP A 179 46.11 65.69 -14.81
CA ASP A 179 45.48 64.43 -14.40
C ASP A 179 44.99 63.60 -15.62
N ALA A 180 45.74 63.67 -16.72
CA ALA A 180 45.35 63.07 -18.01
C ALA A 180 45.57 61.55 -18.06
N ASP A 181 46.13 60.95 -17.01
CA ASP A 181 46.28 59.50 -16.82
C ASP A 181 44.94 58.76 -16.70
N VAL A 182 43.84 59.48 -16.40
CA VAL A 182 42.48 58.93 -16.41
C VAL A 182 42.07 58.32 -17.75
N TYR A 183 42.60 58.83 -18.88
CA TYR A 183 42.24 58.33 -20.21
C TYR A 183 42.82 56.94 -20.49
N GLU A 184 44.00 56.65 -19.96
CA GLU A 184 44.57 55.31 -20.00
C GLU A 184 43.76 54.32 -19.15
N LEU A 185 43.23 54.76 -17.99
CA LEU A 185 42.30 53.95 -17.18
C LEU A 185 41.00 53.66 -17.93
N ILE A 186 40.41 54.67 -18.58
CA ILE A 186 39.20 54.51 -19.40
C ILE A 186 39.46 53.50 -20.53
N ARG A 187 40.62 53.58 -21.20
CA ARG A 187 41.01 52.64 -22.25
C ARG A 187 41.08 51.21 -21.72
N GLN A 188 41.74 50.99 -20.58
CA GLN A 188 41.84 49.66 -19.97
C GLN A 188 40.47 49.10 -19.61
N ARG A 189 39.57 49.96 -19.10
CA ARG A 189 38.21 49.56 -18.78
C ARG A 189 37.40 49.18 -20.02
N ALA A 190 37.52 49.95 -21.10
CA ALA A 190 36.88 49.65 -22.37
C ALA A 190 37.32 48.29 -22.94
N VAL A 191 38.61 47.93 -22.85
CA VAL A 191 39.09 46.60 -23.25
C VAL A 191 38.45 45.48 -22.42
N GLN A 192 38.31 45.67 -21.10
CA GLN A 192 37.66 44.68 -20.25
C GLN A 192 36.18 44.50 -20.59
N GLU A 193 35.48 45.60 -20.87
CA GLU A 193 34.07 45.59 -21.25
C GLU A 193 33.84 44.92 -22.61
N GLU A 194 34.72 45.18 -23.59
CA GLU A 194 34.69 44.48 -24.89
C GLU A 194 34.78 42.96 -24.71
N GLU A 195 35.78 42.49 -23.96
CA GLU A 195 36.02 41.05 -23.74
C GLU A 195 34.88 40.39 -22.94
N GLN A 196 34.24 41.12 -22.02
CA GLN A 196 33.08 40.61 -21.30
C GLN A 196 31.86 40.49 -22.22
N ALA A 197 31.54 41.55 -22.97
CA ALA A 197 30.39 41.56 -23.87
C ALA A 197 30.51 40.50 -24.97
N LYS A 198 31.72 40.25 -25.51
CA LYS A 198 31.97 39.14 -26.46
C LYS A 198 31.69 37.78 -25.86
N ARG A 199 32.12 37.53 -24.61
CA ARG A 199 31.88 36.26 -23.90
C ARG A 199 30.39 36.03 -23.66
N ASP A 200 29.67 37.06 -23.24
CA ASP A 200 28.22 36.99 -23.01
C ASP A 200 27.47 36.73 -24.32
N ALA A 201 27.83 37.42 -25.42
CA ALA A 201 27.27 37.17 -26.75
C ALA A 201 27.54 35.73 -27.23
N ALA A 202 28.76 35.21 -27.02
CA ALA A 202 29.11 33.84 -27.38
C ALA A 202 28.31 32.80 -26.58
N PHE A 203 28.11 33.03 -25.27
CA PHE A 203 27.30 32.16 -24.43
C PHE A 203 25.83 32.16 -24.86
N ALA A 204 25.25 33.33 -25.13
CA ALA A 204 23.89 33.45 -25.64
C ALA A 204 23.74 32.74 -27.00
N ARG A 205 24.75 32.83 -27.88
CA ARG A 205 24.77 32.14 -29.18
C ARG A 205 24.82 30.62 -29.04
N ASP A 206 25.57 30.08 -28.07
CA ASP A 206 25.55 28.64 -27.75
C ASP A 206 24.16 28.18 -27.28
N GLN A 207 23.51 28.94 -26.39
CA GLN A 207 22.16 28.62 -25.94
C GLN A 207 21.14 28.68 -27.09
N LEU A 208 21.26 29.66 -27.98
CA LEU A 208 20.41 29.77 -29.16
C LEU A 208 20.57 28.57 -30.10
N GLY A 209 21.79 28.06 -30.28
CA GLY A 209 22.08 26.88 -31.09
C GLY A 209 21.34 25.62 -30.62
N LYS A 210 21.12 25.46 -29.31
CA LYS A 210 20.37 24.35 -28.71
C LYS A 210 18.87 24.40 -29.02
N LEU A 211 18.35 25.56 -29.42
CA LEU A 211 16.93 25.80 -29.75
C LEU A 211 16.67 25.78 -31.27
N SER A 212 17.63 25.32 -32.07
CA SER A 212 17.54 25.33 -33.54
C SER A 212 16.36 24.56 -34.14
N GLY A 213 15.78 23.59 -33.40
CA GLY A 213 14.57 22.86 -33.83
C GLY A 213 13.26 23.61 -33.62
N ALA A 214 13.26 24.74 -32.92
CA ALA A 214 12.06 25.51 -32.61
C ALA A 214 11.77 26.56 -33.71
N THR A 215 11.41 26.09 -34.90
CA THR A 215 11.14 26.96 -36.06
C THR A 215 9.65 27.27 -36.23
N ALA A 216 9.33 28.24 -37.10
CA ALA A 216 7.95 28.62 -37.36
C ALA A 216 7.22 27.49 -38.11
N GLU A 217 7.95 26.78 -38.95
CA GLU A 217 7.49 25.62 -39.69
C GLU A 217 7.15 24.47 -38.74
N ALA A 218 8.00 24.19 -37.74
CA ALA A 218 7.73 23.17 -36.73
C ALA A 218 6.49 23.49 -35.87
N GLU A 219 6.33 24.77 -35.48
CA GLU A 219 5.13 25.23 -34.78
C GLU A 219 3.87 25.03 -35.64
N GLN A 220 3.93 25.43 -36.91
CA GLN A 220 2.81 25.32 -37.83
C GLN A 220 2.45 23.85 -38.11
N GLU A 221 3.43 22.97 -38.33
CA GLU A 221 3.21 21.54 -38.55
C GLU A 221 2.51 20.88 -37.37
N LEU A 222 2.94 21.18 -36.14
CA LEU A 222 2.32 20.67 -34.92
C LEU A 222 0.90 21.25 -34.71
N ALA A 223 0.69 22.53 -35.03
CA ALA A 223 -0.63 23.16 -34.95
C ALA A 223 -1.62 22.53 -35.95
N ASP A 224 -1.20 22.31 -37.19
CA ASP A 224 -1.99 21.66 -38.24
C ASP A 224 -2.32 20.20 -37.87
N ARG A 225 -1.33 19.48 -37.30
CA ARG A 225 -1.53 18.12 -36.81
C ARG A 225 -2.51 18.07 -35.63
N LEU A 226 -2.43 19.01 -34.68
CA LEU A 226 -3.37 19.10 -33.56
C LEU A 226 -4.79 19.39 -34.06
N ALA A 227 -4.94 20.30 -35.01
CA ALA A 227 -6.23 20.61 -35.64
C ALA A 227 -6.81 19.38 -36.36
N ALA A 228 -5.98 18.61 -37.07
CA ALA A 228 -6.40 17.37 -37.70
C ALA A 228 -6.87 16.31 -36.68
N LEU A 229 -6.13 16.13 -35.57
CA LEU A 229 -6.52 15.20 -34.50
C LEU A 229 -7.80 15.62 -33.77
N ARG A 230 -8.03 16.93 -33.57
CA ARG A 230 -9.29 17.43 -32.99
C ARG A 230 -10.49 17.18 -33.91
N ARG A 231 -10.36 17.44 -35.21
CA ARG A 231 -11.39 17.10 -36.20
C ARG A 231 -11.65 15.60 -36.26
N LEU A 232 -10.61 14.78 -36.16
CA LEU A 232 -10.74 13.32 -36.07
C LEU A 232 -11.56 12.93 -34.84
N ALA A 233 -11.24 13.47 -33.65
CA ALA A 233 -11.98 13.18 -32.43
C ALA A 233 -13.47 13.54 -32.52
N GLU A 234 -13.82 14.68 -33.14
CA GLU A 234 -15.20 15.09 -33.37
C GLU A 234 -15.94 14.12 -34.30
N THR A 235 -15.33 13.78 -35.44
CA THR A 235 -15.95 12.89 -36.44
C THR A 235 -16.05 11.44 -35.96
N MET A 236 -15.16 11.01 -35.05
CA MET A 236 -15.17 9.66 -34.48
C MET A 236 -16.31 9.40 -33.51
N GLY A 237 -16.97 10.43 -32.94
CA GLY A 237 -18.05 10.22 -31.98
C GLY A 237 -19.12 9.26 -32.51
N ALA A 238 -19.57 9.48 -33.75
CA ALA A 238 -20.56 8.63 -34.42
C ALA A 238 -20.04 7.20 -34.69
N ASP A 239 -18.76 7.06 -35.05
CA ASP A 239 -18.14 5.74 -35.30
C ASP A 239 -18.04 4.93 -34.01
N LEU A 240 -17.67 5.56 -32.89
CA LEU A 240 -17.60 4.92 -31.58
C LEU A 240 -18.98 4.48 -31.09
N ASP A 241 -20.02 5.30 -31.29
CA ASP A 241 -21.40 4.93 -30.96
C ASP A 241 -21.91 3.77 -31.84
N LEU A 242 -21.54 3.78 -33.13
CA LEU A 242 -21.83 2.66 -34.02
C LEU A 242 -21.18 1.36 -33.51
N LEU A 243 -19.90 1.40 -33.12
CA LEU A 243 -19.23 0.22 -32.57
C LEU A 243 -19.89 -0.27 -31.27
N ARG A 244 -20.28 0.62 -30.36
CA ARG A 244 -21.01 0.27 -29.13
C ARG A 244 -22.35 -0.40 -29.45
N ALA A 245 -23.07 0.09 -30.45
CA ALA A 245 -24.31 -0.53 -30.91
C ALA A 245 -24.06 -1.94 -31.46
N ARG A 246 -23.01 -2.15 -32.27
CA ARG A 246 -22.64 -3.48 -32.79
C ARG A 246 -22.22 -4.47 -31.70
N GLU A 247 -21.48 -4.01 -30.69
CA GLU A 247 -21.17 -4.84 -29.52
C GLU A 247 -22.44 -5.21 -28.73
N ALA A 248 -23.42 -4.31 -28.65
CA ALA A 248 -24.71 -4.60 -28.03
C ALA A 248 -25.56 -5.59 -28.85
N ASP A 249 -25.53 -5.51 -30.18
CA ASP A 249 -26.18 -6.45 -31.08
C ASP A 249 -25.62 -7.88 -30.88
N ILE A 250 -24.29 -8.02 -30.79
CA ILE A 250 -23.64 -9.31 -30.50
C ILE A 250 -24.09 -9.85 -29.15
N ARG A 251 -24.03 -9.06 -28.07
CA ARG A 251 -24.47 -9.50 -26.73
C ARG A 251 -25.92 -9.98 -26.72
N ARG A 252 -26.81 -9.30 -27.45
CA ARG A 252 -28.22 -9.69 -27.57
C ARG A 252 -28.36 -11.02 -28.31
N ALA A 253 -27.66 -11.19 -29.43
CA ALA A 253 -27.66 -12.43 -30.19
C ALA A 253 -27.07 -13.62 -29.40
N GLU A 254 -26.08 -13.39 -28.54
CA GLU A 254 -25.51 -14.40 -27.62
C GLU A 254 -26.55 -14.84 -26.58
N GLN A 255 -27.28 -13.90 -25.99
CA GLN A 255 -28.36 -14.20 -25.03
C GLN A 255 -29.50 -15.00 -25.68
N GLU A 256 -29.94 -14.60 -26.88
CA GLU A 256 -30.94 -15.33 -27.65
C GLU A 256 -30.47 -16.77 -27.97
N ARG A 257 -29.22 -16.91 -28.43
CA ARG A 257 -28.61 -18.22 -28.70
C ARG A 257 -28.60 -19.09 -27.45
N ALA A 258 -28.20 -18.54 -26.29
CA ALA A 258 -28.14 -19.27 -25.04
C ALA A 258 -29.53 -19.78 -24.60
N ALA A 259 -30.56 -18.94 -24.72
CA ALA A 259 -31.94 -19.32 -24.42
C ALA A 259 -32.44 -20.47 -25.32
N VAL A 260 -32.13 -20.43 -26.63
CA VAL A 260 -32.47 -21.50 -27.56
C VAL A 260 -31.70 -22.79 -27.26
N ALA A 261 -30.42 -22.68 -26.89
CA ALA A 261 -29.59 -23.83 -26.53
C ALA A 261 -30.09 -24.53 -25.26
N GLU A 262 -30.49 -23.77 -24.23
CA GLU A 262 -31.08 -24.30 -23.00
C GLU A 262 -32.39 -25.06 -23.29
N ARG A 263 -33.27 -24.46 -24.09
CA ARG A 263 -34.53 -25.10 -24.53
C ARG A 263 -34.27 -26.44 -25.23
N ARG A 264 -33.31 -26.48 -26.15
CA ARG A 264 -32.91 -27.72 -26.85
C ARG A 264 -32.43 -28.79 -25.87
N SER A 265 -31.70 -28.42 -24.82
CA SER A 265 -31.20 -29.35 -23.80
C SER A 265 -32.34 -29.97 -22.99
N VAL A 266 -33.33 -29.15 -22.56
CA VAL A 266 -34.53 -29.64 -21.86
C VAL A 266 -35.31 -30.63 -22.74
N LEU A 267 -35.53 -30.31 -24.01
CA LEU A 267 -36.21 -31.22 -24.96
C LEU A 267 -35.45 -32.54 -25.14
N ALA A 268 -34.12 -32.50 -25.22
CA ALA A 268 -33.29 -33.69 -25.40
C ALA A 268 -33.37 -34.67 -24.22
N SER A 269 -33.61 -34.18 -23.01
CA SER A 269 -33.70 -34.98 -21.78
C SER A 269 -35.01 -35.77 -21.62
N LEU A 270 -36.05 -35.41 -22.37
CA LEU A 270 -37.37 -36.04 -22.25
C LEU A 270 -37.37 -37.46 -22.84
N ARG A 271 -37.72 -38.45 -22.02
CA ARG A 271 -37.80 -39.89 -22.38
C ARG A 271 -39.01 -40.54 -21.71
N MET A 272 -39.68 -41.46 -22.43
CA MET A 272 -40.76 -42.28 -21.89
C MET A 272 -40.18 -43.38 -20.99
N PRO A 273 -40.76 -43.64 -19.80
CA PRO A 273 -40.34 -44.76 -18.95
C PRO A 273 -40.60 -46.13 -19.61
N ASP A 274 -39.67 -47.07 -19.45
CA ASP A 274 -39.69 -48.40 -20.11
C ASP A 274 -40.91 -49.28 -19.76
N ALA A 275 -41.53 -49.03 -18.60
CA ALA A 275 -42.70 -49.79 -18.16
C ALA A 275 -44.01 -49.37 -18.85
N VAL A 276 -44.08 -48.18 -19.47
CA VAL A 276 -45.31 -47.62 -20.05
C VAL A 276 -45.89 -48.47 -21.20
N PRO A 277 -45.09 -48.95 -22.18
CA PRO A 277 -45.63 -49.70 -23.33
C PRO A 277 -46.37 -51.00 -22.95
N THR A 278 -46.02 -51.64 -21.83
CA THR A 278 -46.59 -52.93 -21.40
C THR A 278 -47.59 -52.79 -20.24
N LEU A 279 -47.79 -51.58 -19.71
CA LEU A 279 -48.58 -51.38 -18.50
C LEU A 279 -50.07 -51.62 -18.70
N ALA A 280 -50.61 -51.27 -19.88
CA ALA A 280 -52.01 -51.48 -20.21
C ALA A 280 -52.35 -52.99 -20.28
N SER A 281 -51.50 -53.80 -20.91
CA SER A 281 -51.67 -55.25 -20.97
C SER A 281 -51.44 -55.90 -19.60
N ALA A 282 -50.49 -55.41 -18.80
CA ALA A 282 -50.27 -55.87 -17.42
C ALA A 282 -51.48 -55.60 -16.50
N ARG A 283 -52.10 -54.41 -16.59
CA ARG A 283 -53.32 -54.07 -15.83
C ARG A 283 -54.48 -55.01 -16.18
N ARG A 284 -54.68 -55.28 -17.48
CA ARG A 284 -55.73 -56.20 -17.95
C ARG A 284 -55.51 -57.63 -17.45
N ALA A 285 -54.31 -58.16 -17.61
CA ALA A 285 -53.97 -59.52 -17.16
C ALA A 285 -54.12 -59.68 -15.65
N ALA A 286 -53.76 -58.67 -14.86
CA ALA A 286 -53.93 -58.69 -13.40
C ALA A 286 -55.42 -58.67 -12.99
N ALA A 287 -56.25 -57.87 -13.67
CA ALA A 287 -57.69 -57.83 -13.42
C ALA A 287 -58.37 -59.17 -13.76
N GLU A 288 -58.07 -59.74 -14.94
CA GLU A 288 -58.58 -61.05 -15.36
C GLU A 288 -58.15 -62.17 -14.39
N SER A 289 -56.91 -62.10 -13.87
CA SER A 289 -56.43 -63.07 -12.87
C SER A 289 -57.16 -62.96 -11.53
N VAL A 290 -57.50 -61.76 -11.06
CA VAL A 290 -58.28 -61.55 -9.84
C VAL A 290 -59.70 -62.07 -10.02
N GLU A 291 -60.34 -61.80 -11.16
CA GLU A 291 -61.70 -62.27 -11.46
C GLU A 291 -61.77 -63.81 -11.51
N ALA A 292 -60.85 -64.45 -12.23
CA ALA A 292 -60.79 -65.91 -12.32
C ALA A 292 -60.57 -66.59 -10.96
N LEU A 293 -59.64 -66.07 -10.15
CA LEU A 293 -59.37 -66.62 -8.82
C LEU A 293 -60.50 -66.33 -7.82
N ALA A 294 -61.23 -65.22 -7.97
CA ALA A 294 -62.40 -64.93 -7.15
C ALA A 294 -63.54 -65.92 -7.43
N ALA A 295 -63.76 -66.26 -8.71
CA ALA A 295 -64.72 -67.29 -9.09
C ALA A 295 -64.31 -68.67 -8.55
N GLU A 296 -63.03 -69.03 -8.61
CA GLU A 296 -62.51 -70.29 -8.04
C GLU A 296 -62.72 -70.37 -6.51
N VAL A 297 -62.46 -69.28 -5.78
CA VAL A 297 -62.68 -69.22 -4.33
C VAL A 297 -64.15 -69.40 -3.98
N ALA A 298 -65.07 -68.77 -4.72
CA ALA A 298 -66.51 -68.88 -4.48
C ALA A 298 -67.03 -70.32 -4.62
N THR A 299 -66.55 -71.07 -5.63
CA THR A 299 -66.90 -72.48 -5.81
C THR A 299 -66.40 -73.34 -4.65
N LEU A 300 -65.12 -73.20 -4.28
CA LEU A 300 -64.52 -74.02 -3.21
C LEU A 300 -65.07 -73.67 -1.82
N GLU A 301 -65.54 -72.44 -1.60
CA GLU A 301 -66.26 -72.05 -0.39
C GLU A 301 -67.61 -72.77 -0.27
N ALA A 302 -68.33 -72.90 -1.39
CA ALA A 302 -69.57 -73.68 -1.44
C ALA A 302 -69.32 -75.17 -1.17
N ASP A 303 -68.26 -75.75 -1.76
CA ASP A 303 -67.86 -77.15 -1.52
C ASP A 303 -67.48 -77.41 -0.05
N ASP A 304 -66.74 -76.50 0.62
CA ASP A 304 -66.42 -76.61 2.05
C ASP A 304 -67.67 -76.54 2.92
N HIS A 305 -68.61 -75.66 2.56
CA HIS A 305 -69.88 -75.53 3.27
C HIS A 305 -70.77 -76.79 3.13
N GLU A 306 -70.91 -77.32 1.91
CA GLU A 306 -71.68 -78.53 1.64
C GLU A 306 -71.09 -79.75 2.36
N ALA A 307 -69.77 -79.92 2.32
CA ALA A 307 -69.09 -81.01 3.01
C ALA A 307 -69.23 -80.92 4.55
N TYR A 308 -69.25 -79.71 5.10
CA TYR A 308 -69.49 -79.49 6.53
C TYR A 308 -70.92 -79.85 6.95
N GLU A 309 -71.93 -79.42 6.19
CA GLU A 309 -73.34 -79.76 6.43
C GLU A 309 -73.57 -81.29 6.35
N ALA A 310 -72.97 -81.96 5.36
CA ALA A 310 -73.06 -83.41 5.21
C ALA A 310 -72.46 -84.17 6.40
N LEU A 311 -71.34 -83.69 6.96
CA LEU A 311 -70.75 -84.26 8.18
C LEU A 311 -71.64 -84.00 9.41
N ALA A 312 -72.19 -82.80 9.55
CA ALA A 312 -73.07 -82.45 10.67
C ALA A 312 -74.33 -83.31 10.72
N ALA A 313 -74.92 -83.64 9.55
CA ALA A 313 -76.10 -84.49 9.44
C ALA A 313 -75.91 -85.93 9.95
N LEU A 314 -74.66 -86.44 9.96
CA LEU A 314 -74.35 -87.81 10.39
C LEU A 314 -74.20 -87.95 11.92
N GLY A 315 -74.13 -86.84 12.65
CA GLY A 315 -74.09 -86.82 14.12
C GLY A 315 -72.75 -87.24 14.75
N ASP A 316 -72.74 -87.37 16.08
CA ASP A 316 -71.51 -87.67 16.83
C ASP A 316 -71.11 -89.15 16.76
N ARG A 317 -69.82 -89.39 16.58
CA ARG A 317 -69.18 -90.72 16.52
C ARG A 317 -69.27 -91.47 17.85
N GLY A 318 -69.43 -90.76 18.98
CA GLY A 318 -69.45 -91.34 20.32
C GLY A 318 -70.62 -92.29 20.59
N ALA A 319 -71.83 -91.92 20.15
CA ALA A 319 -73.05 -92.68 20.41
C ALA A 319 -73.06 -94.10 19.79
N PRO A 320 -72.81 -94.30 18.48
CA PRO A 320 -72.81 -95.64 17.89
C PRO A 320 -71.68 -96.53 18.41
N ARG A 321 -70.54 -95.93 18.79
CA ARG A 321 -69.41 -96.67 19.39
C ARG A 321 -69.74 -97.22 20.78
N ALA A 322 -70.45 -96.46 21.61
CA ALA A 322 -70.87 -96.90 22.94
C ALA A 322 -71.90 -98.05 22.89
N ALA A 323 -72.83 -98.00 21.93
CA ALA A 323 -73.84 -99.04 21.75
C ALA A 323 -73.24 -100.39 21.33
N LEU A 324 -72.21 -100.39 20.46
CA LEU A 324 -71.51 -101.61 20.05
C LEU A 324 -70.86 -102.33 21.26
N ALA A 325 -70.26 -101.56 22.18
CA ALA A 325 -69.61 -102.11 23.37
C ALA A 325 -70.61 -102.75 24.37
N ALA A 326 -71.86 -102.28 24.41
CA ALA A 326 -72.90 -102.85 25.27
C ALA A 326 -73.39 -104.22 24.76
N LEU A 327 -73.47 -104.41 23.44
CA LEU A 327 -73.77 -105.70 22.81
C LEU A 327 -72.73 -106.77 23.17
N ASP A 328 -71.44 -106.43 23.08
CA ASP A 328 -70.34 -107.34 23.46
C ASP A 328 -70.38 -107.77 24.94
N ALA A 329 -70.91 -106.94 25.83
CA ALA A 329 -71.08 -107.29 27.24
C ALA A 329 -72.21 -108.29 27.46
N ARG A 330 -73.35 -108.09 26.77
CA ARG A 330 -74.54 -108.94 26.92
C ARG A 330 -74.30 -110.39 26.49
N GLU A 331 -73.63 -110.59 25.36
CA GLU A 331 -73.28 -111.94 24.87
C GLU A 331 -72.41 -112.72 25.88
N ARG A 332 -71.48 -112.04 26.54
CA ARG A 332 -70.59 -112.65 27.55
C ARG A 332 -71.34 -113.05 28.82
N HIS A 333 -72.20 -112.18 29.36
CA HIS A 333 -72.95 -112.48 30.58
C HIS A 333 -73.97 -113.61 30.39
N ALA A 334 -74.61 -113.68 29.21
CA ALA A 334 -75.56 -114.75 28.89
C ALA A 334 -74.91 -116.15 28.91
N ALA A 335 -73.71 -116.28 28.34
CA ALA A 335 -72.98 -117.55 28.33
C ALA A 335 -72.57 -118.01 29.75
N GLN A 336 -72.21 -117.08 30.64
CA GLN A 336 -71.79 -117.40 32.01
C GLN A 336 -72.96 -117.83 32.90
N ALA A 337 -74.11 -117.16 32.80
CA ALA A 337 -75.32 -117.49 33.56
C ALA A 337 -75.81 -118.92 33.25
N ALA A 338 -75.87 -119.28 31.96
CA ALA A 338 -76.31 -120.60 31.51
C ALA A 338 -75.44 -121.74 32.10
N ARG A 339 -74.13 -121.52 32.18
CA ARG A 339 -73.19 -122.51 32.76
C ARG A 339 -73.41 -122.70 34.26
N ALA A 340 -73.52 -121.62 35.03
CA ALA A 340 -73.73 -121.68 36.48
C ALA A 340 -75.04 -122.40 36.85
N ARG A 341 -76.11 -122.20 36.07
CA ARG A 341 -77.39 -122.88 36.26
C ARG A 341 -77.29 -124.40 36.12
N ALA A 342 -76.54 -124.87 35.13
CA ALA A 342 -76.34 -126.30 34.90
C ALA A 342 -75.58 -126.97 36.05
N GLU A 343 -74.55 -126.31 36.58
CA GLU A 343 -73.75 -126.80 37.71
C GLU A 343 -74.57 -126.89 39.01
N ALA A 344 -75.48 -125.94 39.24
CA ALA A 344 -76.40 -125.95 40.39
C ALA A 344 -77.36 -127.14 40.38
N VAL A 345 -77.93 -127.47 39.22
CA VAL A 345 -78.85 -128.62 39.05
C VAL A 345 -78.15 -129.94 39.37
N ALA A 346 -76.92 -130.13 38.89
CA ALA A 346 -76.14 -131.34 39.16
C ALA A 346 -75.83 -131.53 40.66
N ALA A 347 -75.51 -130.44 41.38
CA ALA A 347 -75.21 -130.51 42.81
C ALA A 347 -76.42 -130.90 43.69
N ALA A 348 -77.64 -130.66 43.22
CA ALA A 348 -78.87 -130.98 43.97
C ALA A 348 -79.33 -132.45 43.83
N GLU A 349 -78.82 -133.18 42.84
CA GLU A 349 -79.26 -134.54 42.49
C GLU A 349 -79.20 -135.57 43.64
N PRO A 350 -78.14 -135.66 44.48
CA PRO A 350 -78.04 -136.69 45.53
C PRO A 350 -78.81 -136.36 46.82
N LEU A 351 -79.39 -135.16 46.96
CA LEU A 351 -80.06 -134.70 48.19
C LEU A 351 -81.21 -135.61 48.68
N PRO A 352 -82.14 -136.07 47.82
CA PRO A 352 -83.26 -136.91 48.26
C PRO A 352 -82.80 -138.23 48.89
N GLY A 353 -81.73 -138.83 48.34
CA GLY A 353 -81.15 -140.08 48.85
C GLY A 353 -80.53 -139.90 50.23
N LEU A 354 -79.72 -138.85 50.40
CA LEU A 354 -79.10 -138.51 51.69
C LEU A 354 -80.14 -138.13 52.76
N ALA A 355 -81.26 -137.53 52.37
CA ALA A 355 -82.36 -137.20 53.29
C ALA A 355 -83.03 -138.47 53.83
N ALA A 356 -83.27 -139.46 52.97
CA ALA A 356 -83.83 -140.75 53.34
C ALA A 356 -82.90 -141.53 54.30
N GLU A 357 -81.59 -141.54 54.02
CA GLU A 357 -80.59 -142.17 54.90
C GLU A 357 -80.55 -141.52 56.29
N ARG A 358 -80.63 -140.18 56.35
CA ARG A 358 -80.73 -139.44 57.62
C ARG A 358 -81.95 -139.86 58.42
N GLN A 359 -83.12 -139.91 57.78
CA GLN A 359 -84.37 -140.29 58.45
C GLN A 359 -84.32 -141.73 58.99
N ALA A 360 -83.81 -142.67 58.20
CA ALA A 360 -83.64 -144.06 58.63
C ALA A 360 -82.69 -144.17 59.84
N ALA A 361 -81.58 -143.43 59.83
CA ALA A 361 -80.62 -143.43 60.95
C ALA A 361 -81.22 -142.82 62.23
N GLU A 362 -82.04 -141.77 62.13
CA GLU A 362 -82.75 -141.16 63.26
C GLU A 362 -83.82 -142.09 63.85
N GLN A 363 -84.56 -142.81 63.02
CA GLN A 363 -85.55 -143.81 63.48
C GLN A 363 -84.88 -144.97 64.23
N ALA A 364 -83.73 -145.44 63.73
CA ALA A 364 -82.96 -146.49 64.40
C ALA A 364 -82.43 -146.03 65.77
N LEU A 365 -82.05 -144.75 65.90
CA LEU A 365 -81.68 -144.14 67.17
C LEU A 365 -82.85 -144.12 68.16
N ALA A 366 -84.01 -143.62 67.75
CA ALA A 366 -85.20 -143.58 68.61
C ALA A 366 -85.64 -144.98 69.08
N ALA A 367 -85.53 -145.99 68.21
CA ALA A 367 -85.82 -147.38 68.56
C ALA A 367 -84.86 -147.94 69.62
N ALA A 368 -83.56 -147.61 69.52
CA ALA A 368 -82.55 -148.01 70.50
C ALA A 368 -82.77 -147.34 71.87
N GLU A 369 -83.20 -146.07 71.90
CA GLU A 369 -83.56 -145.36 73.14
C GLU A 369 -84.76 -146.01 73.83
N THR A 370 -85.83 -146.27 73.08
CA THR A 370 -87.04 -146.93 73.60
C THR A 370 -86.74 -148.32 74.19
N ARG A 371 -85.87 -149.09 73.53
CA ARG A 371 -85.45 -150.42 74.00
C ARG A 371 -84.72 -150.33 75.34
N ARG A 372 -83.84 -149.35 75.50
CA ARG A 372 -83.09 -149.10 76.73
C ARG A 372 -84.02 -148.67 77.88
N GLU A 373 -84.99 -147.82 77.60
CA GLU A 373 -85.99 -147.35 78.57
C GLU A 373 -86.82 -148.53 79.11
N ARG A 374 -87.33 -149.40 78.23
CA ARG A 374 -88.08 -150.60 78.64
C ARG A 374 -87.26 -151.55 79.50
N LEU A 375 -85.96 -151.71 79.22
CA LEU A 375 -85.06 -152.53 80.03
C LEU A 375 -84.81 -151.91 81.41
N ARG A 376 -84.76 -150.58 81.49
CA ARG A 376 -84.66 -149.84 82.75
C ARG A 376 -85.91 -150.01 83.61
N ASP A 377 -87.09 -149.93 82.99
CA ASP A 377 -88.37 -150.16 83.65
C ASP A 377 -88.50 -151.60 84.16
N ALA A 378 -88.00 -152.58 83.39
CA ALA A 378 -87.97 -153.98 83.81
C ALA A 378 -87.04 -154.21 85.03
N HIS A 379 -85.86 -153.57 85.07
CA HIS A 379 -84.99 -153.55 86.26
C HIS A 379 -85.65 -152.88 87.46
N ALA A 380 -86.39 -151.79 87.25
CA ALA A 380 -87.15 -151.12 88.31
C ALA A 380 -88.29 -151.99 88.86
N ALA A 381 -89.02 -152.69 87.99
CA ALA A 381 -90.09 -153.61 88.36
C ALA A 381 -89.56 -154.83 89.16
N ALA A 382 -88.44 -155.42 88.73
CA ALA A 382 -87.81 -156.55 89.41
C ALA A 382 -87.34 -156.23 90.84
N HIS A 383 -86.97 -154.97 91.11
CA HIS A 383 -86.56 -154.50 92.45
C HIS A 383 -87.75 -154.25 93.39
N LEU A 384 -88.94 -153.96 92.84
CA LEU A 384 -90.18 -153.72 93.60
C LEU A 384 -90.90 -155.02 94.01
N ALA A 385 -90.70 -156.10 93.23
CA ALA A 385 -91.31 -157.43 93.41
C ALA A 385 -91.30 -157.99 94.85
N PRO A 386 -90.19 -157.96 95.62
CA PRO A 386 -90.10 -158.63 96.92
C PRO A 386 -90.86 -157.90 98.03
N ARG A 387 -91.32 -156.68 97.78
CA ARG A 387 -91.99 -155.81 98.76
C ARG A 387 -93.52 -155.85 98.67
N LEU A 388 -94.06 -156.69 97.78
CA LEU A 388 -95.48 -156.86 97.58
C LEU A 388 -95.99 -158.01 98.46
N ALA A 389 -97.16 -157.81 99.07
CA ALA A 389 -97.85 -158.82 99.90
C ALA A 389 -99.34 -158.88 99.51
N VAL A 390 -99.93 -160.09 99.50
CA VAL A 390 -101.33 -160.32 99.11
C VAL A 390 -102.28 -159.75 100.17
N GLY A 391 -103.25 -158.96 99.74
CA GLY A 391 -104.21 -158.28 100.63
C GLY A 391 -103.81 -156.86 101.03
N GLU A 392 -102.56 -156.46 100.84
CA GLU A 392 -102.13 -155.06 101.03
C GLU A 392 -102.20 -154.25 99.72
N PRO A 393 -102.47 -152.93 99.80
CA PRO A 393 -102.47 -152.07 98.62
C PRO A 393 -101.05 -151.96 98.05
N CYS A 394 -100.89 -152.26 96.76
CA CYS A 394 -99.62 -152.14 96.05
C CYS A 394 -99.00 -150.73 96.24
N PRO A 395 -97.70 -150.60 96.58
CA PRO A 395 -97.07 -149.31 96.86
C PRO A 395 -96.98 -148.36 95.66
N VAL A 396 -97.28 -148.85 94.45
CA VAL A 396 -97.33 -148.04 93.23
C VAL A 396 -98.77 -147.62 92.90
N CYS A 397 -99.69 -148.58 92.77
CA CYS A 397 -101.06 -148.32 92.28
C CYS A 397 -102.16 -148.38 93.36
N ARG A 398 -101.79 -148.69 94.61
CA ARG A 398 -102.65 -148.76 95.81
C ARG A 398 -103.86 -149.70 95.74
N HIS A 399 -103.95 -150.52 94.69
CA HIS A 399 -104.95 -151.58 94.60
C HIS A 399 -104.50 -152.80 95.41
N PRO A 400 -105.41 -153.51 96.08
CA PRO A 400 -105.07 -154.70 96.86
C PRO A 400 -104.51 -155.79 95.93
N VAL A 401 -103.36 -156.33 96.30
CA VAL A 401 -102.66 -157.34 95.51
C VAL A 401 -103.39 -158.67 95.68
N ALA A 402 -104.01 -159.18 94.60
CA ALA A 402 -104.77 -160.43 94.61
C ALA A 402 -103.88 -161.67 94.41
N GLU A 403 -102.77 -161.53 93.70
CA GLU A 403 -101.79 -162.60 93.48
C GLU A 403 -100.40 -161.98 93.33
N LEU A 404 -99.38 -162.62 93.92
CA LEU A 404 -98.00 -162.15 93.81
C LEU A 404 -97.46 -162.52 92.42
N PRO A 405 -97.05 -161.53 91.61
CA PRO A 405 -96.51 -161.83 90.29
C PRO A 405 -95.13 -162.46 90.43
N ARG A 406 -94.86 -163.52 89.67
CA ARG A 406 -93.51 -164.08 89.50
C ARG A 406 -92.81 -163.33 88.38
N HIS A 407 -91.61 -162.81 88.64
CA HIS A 407 -90.85 -162.05 87.66
C HIS A 407 -89.51 -162.78 87.44
N GLU A 408 -89.11 -162.92 86.18
CA GLU A 408 -87.76 -163.37 85.82
C GLU A 408 -86.73 -162.24 86.03
N PRO A 409 -85.45 -162.58 86.34
CA PRO A 409 -84.41 -161.56 86.49
C PRO A 409 -84.15 -160.84 85.14
N PRO A 410 -84.19 -159.50 85.10
CA PRO A 410 -84.07 -158.73 83.86
C PRO A 410 -82.66 -158.76 83.24
N ALA A 411 -82.60 -158.68 81.90
CA ALA A 411 -81.37 -158.75 81.10
C ALA A 411 -80.40 -157.56 81.34
N ASP A 412 -79.12 -157.74 80.97
CA ASP A 412 -78.06 -156.73 81.16
C ASP A 412 -78.33 -155.44 80.37
N ILE A 413 -78.33 -154.31 81.08
CA ILE A 413 -78.57 -152.98 80.51
C ILE A 413 -77.39 -152.48 79.66
N ARG A 414 -76.17 -153.00 79.88
CA ARG A 414 -74.94 -152.54 79.19
C ARG A 414 -74.92 -152.84 77.69
N THR A 415 -75.63 -153.87 77.21
CA THR A 415 -75.76 -154.17 75.77
C THR A 415 -76.68 -153.18 75.05
N ALA A 416 -77.73 -152.70 75.72
CA ALA A 416 -78.60 -151.66 75.17
C ALA A 416 -77.88 -150.30 75.07
N ASP A 417 -77.03 -149.97 76.04
CA ASP A 417 -76.22 -148.73 76.02
C ASP A 417 -75.25 -148.70 74.83
N ARG A 418 -74.59 -149.81 74.50
CA ARG A 418 -73.71 -149.90 73.32
C ARG A 418 -74.47 -149.76 72.00
N ALA A 419 -75.65 -150.38 71.89
CA ALA A 419 -76.48 -150.27 70.69
C ALA A 419 -76.96 -148.82 70.47
N LEU A 420 -77.30 -148.10 71.55
CA LEU A 420 -77.66 -146.69 71.51
C LEU A 420 -76.50 -145.82 71.02
N ALA A 421 -75.29 -146.02 71.55
CA ALA A 421 -74.11 -145.28 71.10
C ALA A 421 -73.84 -145.45 69.59
N GLY A 422 -73.91 -146.69 69.09
CA GLY A 422 -73.72 -146.98 67.66
C GLY A 422 -74.84 -146.46 66.74
N ALA A 423 -76.05 -146.22 67.26
CA ALA A 423 -77.13 -145.59 66.52
C ALA A 423 -76.97 -144.05 66.47
N ARG A 424 -76.49 -143.43 67.55
CA ARG A 424 -76.17 -141.98 67.58
C ARG A 424 -75.13 -141.59 66.55
N ASP A 425 -74.02 -142.32 66.50
CA ASP A 425 -72.94 -142.08 65.54
C ASP A 425 -73.39 -142.14 64.07
N ARG A 426 -74.30 -143.06 63.75
CA ARG A 426 -74.85 -143.19 62.39
C ARG A 426 -75.76 -142.01 62.04
N ALA A 427 -76.61 -141.57 62.97
CA ALA A 427 -77.46 -140.40 62.78
C ALA A 427 -76.65 -139.10 62.64
N GLU A 428 -75.54 -138.95 63.38
CA GLU A 428 -74.61 -137.81 63.26
C GLU A 428 -73.97 -137.72 61.86
N ARG A 429 -73.47 -138.86 61.36
CA ARG A 429 -72.83 -138.94 60.03
C ARG A 429 -73.83 -138.64 58.91
N ALA A 430 -75.04 -139.21 58.97
CA ALA A 430 -76.07 -138.98 57.97
C ALA A 430 -76.55 -137.52 57.95
N ARG A 431 -76.70 -136.88 59.13
CA ARG A 431 -76.98 -135.42 59.23
C ARG A 431 -75.90 -134.58 58.56
N SER A 432 -74.63 -134.87 58.85
CA SER A 432 -73.49 -134.13 58.29
C SER A 432 -73.34 -134.31 56.78
N ALA A 433 -73.66 -135.49 56.25
CA ALA A 433 -73.62 -135.75 54.82
C ALA A 433 -74.69 -134.95 54.05
N HIS A 434 -75.94 -134.96 54.52
CA HIS A 434 -77.03 -134.17 53.93
C HIS A 434 -76.74 -132.67 53.96
N ALA A 435 -76.34 -132.13 55.12
CA ALA A 435 -76.08 -130.70 55.28
C ALA A 435 -75.00 -130.16 54.34
N ARG A 436 -73.94 -130.95 54.07
CA ARG A 436 -72.87 -130.55 53.14
C ARG A 436 -73.35 -130.50 51.69
N ALA A 437 -74.13 -131.49 51.25
CA ALA A 437 -74.69 -131.50 49.91
C ALA A 437 -75.67 -130.32 49.70
N GLU A 438 -76.47 -130.00 50.72
CA GLU A 438 -77.48 -128.94 50.67
C GLU A 438 -76.84 -127.55 50.57
N ALA A 439 -75.79 -127.30 51.36
CA ALA A 439 -75.02 -126.07 51.27
C ALA A 439 -74.36 -125.88 49.90
N SER A 440 -73.83 -126.94 49.29
CA SER A 440 -73.20 -126.89 47.97
C SER A 440 -74.20 -126.54 46.87
N ALA A 441 -75.38 -127.16 46.86
CA ALA A 441 -76.42 -126.89 45.89
C ALA A 441 -76.96 -125.44 46.01
N SER A 442 -77.16 -124.96 47.24
CA SER A 442 -77.65 -123.60 47.49
C SER A 442 -76.67 -122.51 47.04
N MET A 443 -75.35 -122.72 47.20
CA MET A 443 -74.34 -121.75 46.77
C MET A 443 -74.34 -121.55 45.25
N LEU A 444 -74.34 -122.66 44.49
CA LEU A 444 -74.31 -122.61 43.03
C LEU A 444 -75.60 -122.03 42.45
N ALA A 445 -76.75 -122.32 43.05
CA ALA A 445 -78.02 -121.70 42.67
C ALA A 445 -77.99 -120.17 42.84
N GLY A 446 -77.47 -119.69 43.97
CA GLY A 446 -77.33 -118.25 44.21
C GLY A 446 -76.34 -117.56 43.25
N GLN A 447 -75.33 -118.28 42.76
CA GLN A 447 -74.40 -117.76 41.75
C GLN A 447 -75.07 -117.62 40.37
N ALA A 448 -75.92 -118.57 39.97
CA ALA A 448 -76.67 -118.50 38.73
C ALA A 448 -77.65 -117.30 38.72
N ASP A 449 -78.41 -117.13 39.80
CA ASP A 449 -79.41 -116.04 39.91
C ASP A 449 -78.74 -114.65 39.87
N ARG A 450 -77.55 -114.49 40.44
CA ARG A 450 -76.80 -113.22 40.36
C ARG A 450 -76.43 -112.87 38.92
N LEU A 451 -75.89 -113.83 38.17
CA LEU A 451 -75.48 -113.62 36.78
C LEU A 451 -76.68 -113.36 35.86
N GLU A 452 -77.83 -114.00 36.12
CA GLU A 452 -79.09 -113.73 35.42
C GLU A 452 -79.60 -112.30 35.70
N SER A 453 -79.47 -111.81 36.93
CA SER A 453 -79.81 -110.43 37.27
C SER A 453 -78.89 -109.40 36.60
N GLU A 454 -77.59 -109.69 36.49
CA GLU A 454 -76.63 -108.83 35.78
C GLU A 454 -76.93 -108.76 34.28
N LEU A 455 -77.30 -109.89 33.68
CA LEU A 455 -77.74 -109.94 32.28
C LEU A 455 -79.02 -109.12 32.05
N ALA A 456 -79.98 -109.18 32.98
CA ALA A 456 -81.23 -108.42 32.90
C ALA A 456 -81.03 -106.90 33.01
N ALA A 457 -79.96 -106.45 33.65
CA ALA A 457 -79.64 -105.02 33.81
C ALA A 457 -79.02 -104.39 32.55
N LEU A 458 -78.64 -105.17 31.53
CA LEU A 458 -78.05 -104.65 30.30
C LEU A 458 -79.12 -104.17 29.31
N PRO A 459 -78.85 -103.11 28.53
CA PRO A 459 -79.78 -102.59 27.52
C PRO A 459 -80.18 -103.65 26.48
N GLU A 460 -81.39 -103.51 25.92
CA GLU A 460 -81.90 -104.32 24.81
C GLU A 460 -80.90 -104.36 23.64
N PRO A 461 -80.69 -105.52 22.99
CA PRO A 461 -79.72 -105.66 21.90
C PRO A 461 -80.16 -104.85 20.66
N GLY A 462 -79.27 -104.00 20.16
CA GLY A 462 -79.40 -103.33 18.85
C GLY A 462 -78.76 -104.11 17.70
N ASP A 463 -78.89 -103.63 16.46
CA ASP A 463 -78.25 -104.23 15.28
C ASP A 463 -76.78 -103.79 15.14
N ARG A 464 -75.87 -104.77 15.22
CA ARG A 464 -74.42 -104.55 15.07
C ARG A 464 -74.05 -103.97 13.70
N ALA A 465 -74.67 -104.45 12.63
CA ALA A 465 -74.32 -104.05 11.26
C ALA A 465 -74.70 -102.59 10.99
N GLU A 466 -75.81 -102.12 11.55
CA GLU A 466 -76.25 -100.73 11.44
C GLU A 466 -75.28 -99.75 12.14
N LEU A 467 -74.81 -100.12 13.34
CA LEU A 467 -73.87 -99.31 14.12
C LEU A 467 -72.49 -99.20 13.44
N GLU A 468 -71.98 -100.29 12.88
CA GLU A 468 -70.73 -100.30 12.11
C GLU A 468 -70.85 -99.50 10.81
N GLY A 469 -71.98 -99.62 10.10
CA GLY A 469 -72.28 -98.83 8.90
C GLY A 469 -72.31 -97.32 9.14
N ARG A 470 -72.92 -96.87 10.24
CA ARG A 470 -72.93 -95.45 10.64
C ARG A 470 -71.54 -94.90 10.93
N LEU A 471 -70.69 -95.66 11.63
CA LEU A 471 -69.32 -95.24 11.93
C LEU A 471 -68.45 -95.08 10.68
N ALA A 472 -68.63 -95.95 9.67
CA ALA A 472 -67.94 -95.84 8.39
C ALA A 472 -68.39 -94.62 7.59
N ALA A 473 -69.69 -94.29 7.60
CA ALA A 473 -70.23 -93.12 6.94
C ALA A 473 -69.69 -91.80 7.53
N ILE A 474 -69.63 -91.69 8.87
CA ILE A 474 -69.05 -90.53 9.57
C ILE A 474 -67.59 -90.33 9.18
N ALA A 475 -66.77 -91.40 9.21
CA ALA A 475 -65.35 -91.31 8.88
C ALA A 475 -65.08 -90.81 7.45
N LYS A 476 -65.90 -91.25 6.49
CA LYS A 476 -65.78 -90.81 5.09
C LYS A 476 -66.17 -89.33 4.92
N ALA A 477 -67.19 -88.86 5.63
CA ALA A 477 -67.60 -87.46 5.59
C ALA A 477 -66.55 -86.52 6.22
N GLU A 478 -65.86 -86.96 7.29
CA GLU A 478 -64.75 -86.22 7.91
C GLU A 478 -63.60 -85.96 6.91
N GLU A 479 -63.25 -86.96 6.10
CA GLU A 479 -62.19 -86.85 5.09
C GLU A 479 -62.56 -85.85 3.98
N VAL A 480 -63.80 -85.93 3.47
CA VAL A 480 -64.30 -85.03 2.41
C VAL A 480 -64.31 -83.58 2.90
N ALA A 481 -64.80 -83.32 4.12
CA ALA A 481 -64.80 -81.97 4.71
C ALA A 481 -63.39 -81.42 4.92
N ALA A 482 -62.42 -82.26 5.29
CA ALA A 482 -61.03 -81.83 5.43
C ALA A 482 -60.39 -81.46 4.08
N GLN A 483 -60.68 -82.20 3.01
CA GLN A 483 -60.19 -81.92 1.66
C GLN A 483 -60.76 -80.59 1.12
N ALA A 484 -62.07 -80.38 1.24
CA ALA A 484 -62.74 -79.17 0.78
C ALA A 484 -62.18 -77.91 1.49
N ARG A 485 -62.02 -77.95 2.82
CA ARG A 485 -61.44 -76.86 3.62
C ARG A 485 -60.04 -76.45 3.19
N ASN A 486 -59.19 -77.43 2.89
CA ASN A 486 -57.83 -77.17 2.46
C ASN A 486 -57.79 -76.55 1.05
N GLY A 487 -58.67 -77.03 0.15
CA GLY A 487 -58.87 -76.45 -1.18
C GLY A 487 -59.26 -74.97 -1.12
N PHE A 488 -60.29 -74.64 -0.33
CA PHE A 488 -60.74 -73.26 -0.12
C PHE A 488 -59.63 -72.34 0.39
N ARG A 489 -58.90 -72.75 1.44
CA ARG A 489 -57.79 -71.94 2.00
C ARG A 489 -56.68 -71.68 0.98
N ALA A 490 -56.31 -72.67 0.18
CA ALA A 490 -55.28 -72.54 -0.85
C ALA A 490 -55.71 -71.60 -1.98
N ALA A 491 -56.97 -71.65 -2.42
CA ALA A 491 -57.52 -70.74 -3.42
C ALA A 491 -57.56 -69.29 -2.90
N ARG A 492 -58.00 -69.07 -1.66
CA ARG A 492 -58.02 -67.74 -1.03
C ARG A 492 -56.62 -67.10 -0.98
N GLY A 493 -55.61 -67.87 -0.63
CA GLY A 493 -54.21 -67.39 -0.61
C GLY A 493 -53.62 -67.09 -2.00
N ARG A 494 -54.19 -67.62 -3.09
CA ARG A 494 -53.83 -67.22 -4.47
C ARG A 494 -54.52 -65.91 -4.86
N LEU A 495 -55.80 -65.75 -4.52
CA LEU A 495 -56.57 -64.53 -4.78
C LEU A 495 -55.94 -63.29 -4.11
N ASP A 496 -55.53 -63.39 -2.84
CA ASP A 496 -54.91 -62.27 -2.12
C ASP A 496 -53.58 -61.80 -2.77
N ARG A 497 -52.80 -62.74 -3.30
CA ARG A 497 -51.57 -62.43 -4.06
C ARG A 497 -51.89 -61.71 -5.37
N ALA A 498 -52.87 -62.21 -6.14
CA ALA A 498 -53.29 -61.57 -7.38
C ALA A 498 -53.81 -60.14 -7.16
N ARG A 499 -54.56 -59.90 -6.07
CA ARG A 499 -55.02 -58.55 -5.68
C ARG A 499 -53.84 -57.61 -5.38
N THR A 500 -52.87 -58.08 -4.61
CA THR A 500 -51.65 -57.29 -4.30
C THR A 500 -50.87 -56.92 -5.55
N ASP A 501 -50.77 -57.85 -6.51
CA ASP A 501 -50.10 -57.59 -7.79
C ASP A 501 -50.86 -56.58 -8.66
N ALA A 502 -52.19 -56.67 -8.72
CA ALA A 502 -53.03 -55.69 -9.41
C ALA A 502 -52.86 -54.28 -8.82
N GLU A 503 -52.87 -54.14 -7.49
CA GLU A 503 -52.65 -52.86 -6.80
C GLU A 503 -51.25 -52.27 -7.05
N ARG A 504 -50.22 -53.12 -7.16
CA ARG A 504 -48.86 -52.69 -7.50
C ARG A 504 -48.81 -52.12 -8.93
N ILE A 505 -49.41 -52.81 -9.89
CA ILE A 505 -49.46 -52.39 -11.29
C ILE A 505 -50.26 -51.09 -11.44
N GLU A 506 -51.36 -50.93 -10.70
CA GLU A 506 -52.16 -49.70 -10.71
C GLU A 506 -51.36 -48.50 -10.17
N ARG A 507 -50.60 -48.68 -9.08
CA ARG A 507 -49.70 -47.64 -8.55
C ARG A 507 -48.60 -47.25 -9.55
N GLN A 508 -48.07 -48.21 -10.30
CA GLN A 508 -47.10 -47.93 -11.37
C GLN A 508 -47.73 -47.08 -12.49
N ALA A 509 -49.00 -47.34 -12.84
CA ALA A 509 -49.72 -46.55 -13.83
C ALA A 509 -49.96 -45.10 -13.38
N GLU A 510 -50.41 -44.89 -12.15
CA GLU A 510 -50.59 -43.54 -11.60
C GLU A 510 -49.27 -42.78 -11.48
N SER A 511 -48.19 -43.46 -11.08
CA SER A 511 -46.84 -42.85 -11.03
C SER A 511 -46.35 -42.42 -12.42
N ALA A 512 -46.60 -43.23 -13.44
CA ALA A 512 -46.23 -42.91 -14.80
C ALA A 512 -47.06 -41.74 -15.38
N TRP A 513 -48.34 -41.62 -15.00
CA TRP A 513 -49.17 -40.43 -15.30
C TRP A 513 -48.61 -39.16 -14.66
N ARG A 514 -48.28 -39.18 -13.37
CA ARG A 514 -47.67 -38.01 -12.69
C ARG A 514 -46.34 -37.60 -13.31
N THR A 515 -45.56 -38.58 -13.76
CA THR A 515 -44.28 -38.32 -14.45
C THR A 515 -44.53 -37.59 -15.78
N LEU A 516 -45.54 -38.00 -16.53
CA LEU A 516 -45.94 -37.37 -17.79
C LEU A 516 -46.45 -35.94 -17.57
N GLU A 517 -47.34 -35.73 -16.60
CA GLU A 517 -47.87 -34.42 -16.23
C GLU A 517 -46.74 -33.47 -15.80
N SER A 518 -45.87 -33.91 -14.89
CA SER A 518 -44.71 -33.13 -14.46
C SER A 518 -43.72 -32.82 -15.59
N ALA A 519 -43.54 -33.74 -16.53
CA ALA A 519 -42.69 -33.50 -17.70
C ALA A 519 -43.30 -32.43 -18.63
N ARG A 520 -44.61 -32.50 -18.87
CA ARG A 520 -45.35 -31.50 -19.66
C ARG A 520 -45.35 -30.13 -18.99
N ASP A 521 -45.61 -30.05 -17.69
CA ASP A 521 -45.68 -28.78 -16.96
C ASP A 521 -44.33 -28.06 -16.96
N ARG A 522 -43.23 -28.81 -16.81
CA ARG A 522 -41.88 -28.24 -16.96
C ARG A 522 -41.63 -27.67 -18.35
N LEU A 523 -42.21 -28.26 -19.39
CA LEU A 523 -42.11 -27.77 -20.76
C LEU A 523 -43.00 -26.54 -21.02
N LEU A 524 -44.11 -26.38 -20.30
CA LEU A 524 -44.94 -25.18 -20.34
C LEU A 524 -44.27 -23.98 -19.65
N VAL A 525 -43.54 -24.24 -18.56
CA VAL A 525 -42.84 -23.19 -17.79
C VAL A 525 -41.55 -22.72 -18.48
N SER A 526 -40.90 -23.57 -19.29
CA SER A 526 -39.63 -23.24 -19.98
C SER A 526 -39.76 -22.28 -21.18
N GLY A 527 -40.91 -21.62 -21.34
CA GLY A 527 -41.08 -20.42 -22.16
C GLY A 527 -41.67 -20.64 -23.55
N GLY A 528 -42.17 -19.53 -24.12
CA GLY A 528 -43.04 -19.45 -25.31
C GLY A 528 -42.67 -20.39 -26.45
N HIS A 529 -43.51 -21.41 -26.62
CA HIS A 529 -43.56 -22.23 -27.83
C HIS A 529 -44.65 -21.64 -28.73
N ASP A 530 -44.32 -21.40 -30.00
CA ASP A 530 -45.35 -21.11 -31.02
C ASP A 530 -46.30 -22.31 -31.20
N ASP A 531 -45.83 -23.52 -30.86
CA ASP A 531 -46.61 -24.77 -30.81
C ASP A 531 -46.50 -25.39 -29.39
N PRO A 532 -47.49 -25.18 -28.49
CA PRO A 532 -47.42 -25.67 -27.11
C PRO A 532 -47.52 -27.21 -27.04
N PRO A 533 -47.01 -27.83 -25.95
CA PRO A 533 -47.16 -29.27 -25.74
C PRO A 533 -48.63 -29.71 -25.80
N PRO A 534 -48.93 -30.88 -26.42
CA PRO A 534 -50.31 -31.34 -26.59
C PRO A 534 -51.02 -31.50 -25.24
N PRO A 535 -52.36 -31.32 -25.19
CA PRO A 535 -53.14 -31.60 -23.98
C PRO A 535 -53.09 -33.10 -23.65
N LEU A 536 -53.03 -33.41 -22.35
CA LEU A 536 -53.07 -34.81 -21.88
C LEU A 536 -54.53 -35.21 -21.63
N THR A 537 -55.01 -36.26 -22.29
CA THR A 537 -56.25 -36.96 -21.92
C THR A 537 -55.91 -38.26 -21.21
N ARG A 538 -56.54 -38.53 -20.05
CA ARG A 538 -56.25 -39.71 -19.21
C ARG A 538 -56.88 -41.01 -19.75
N ASP A 539 -56.89 -41.18 -21.07
CA ASP A 539 -57.52 -42.33 -21.73
C ASP A 539 -56.51 -43.46 -21.99
N ASP A 540 -55.33 -43.12 -22.51
CA ASP A 540 -54.25 -44.06 -22.83
C ASP A 540 -52.90 -43.41 -22.51
N LEU A 541 -52.23 -43.94 -21.49
CA LEU A 541 -50.93 -43.46 -21.01
C LEU A 541 -49.83 -43.61 -22.06
N HIS A 542 -49.83 -44.72 -22.81
CA HIS A 542 -48.81 -44.95 -23.84
C HIS A 542 -49.00 -44.02 -25.03
N ARG A 543 -50.25 -43.81 -25.45
CA ARG A 543 -50.58 -42.82 -26.49
C ARG A 543 -50.20 -41.40 -26.05
N ALA A 544 -50.53 -41.01 -24.81
CA ALA A 544 -50.20 -39.68 -24.29
C ALA A 544 -48.68 -39.42 -24.21
N TRP A 545 -47.88 -40.43 -23.84
CA TRP A 545 -46.42 -40.35 -23.94
C TRP A 545 -45.94 -40.25 -25.39
N THR A 546 -46.50 -41.06 -26.30
CA THR A 546 -46.15 -41.05 -27.73
C THR A 546 -46.43 -39.69 -28.37
N ASP A 547 -47.58 -39.08 -28.08
CA ASP A 547 -47.97 -37.76 -28.58
C ASP A 547 -47.03 -36.65 -28.07
N LEU A 548 -46.66 -36.69 -26.78
CA LEU A 548 -45.70 -35.75 -26.20
C LEU A 548 -44.29 -35.91 -26.80
N LEU A 549 -43.84 -37.15 -27.04
CA LEU A 549 -42.54 -37.41 -27.68
C LEU A 549 -42.53 -37.00 -29.16
N GLY A 550 -43.64 -37.20 -29.88
CA GLY A 550 -43.79 -36.72 -31.25
C GLY A 550 -43.78 -35.19 -31.35
N TRP A 551 -44.39 -34.50 -30.39
CA TRP A 551 -44.25 -33.04 -30.25
C TRP A 551 -42.80 -32.64 -29.93
N ARG A 552 -42.15 -33.31 -28.96
CA ARG A 552 -40.75 -33.06 -28.59
C ARG A 552 -39.83 -33.10 -29.81
N ASP A 553 -40.01 -34.07 -30.70
CA ASP A 553 -39.15 -34.23 -31.88
C ASP A 553 -39.31 -33.06 -32.86
N ARG A 554 -40.54 -32.59 -33.08
CA ARG A 554 -40.81 -31.39 -33.89
C ARG A 554 -40.24 -30.13 -33.23
N ALA A 555 -40.48 -29.96 -31.93
CA ALA A 555 -39.95 -28.83 -31.16
C ALA A 555 -38.41 -28.82 -31.13
N ALA A 556 -37.77 -29.99 -31.06
CA ALA A 556 -36.32 -30.13 -31.09
C ALA A 556 -35.74 -29.77 -32.47
N GLN A 557 -36.41 -30.15 -33.56
CA GLN A 557 -36.04 -29.73 -34.92
C GLN A 557 -36.16 -28.21 -35.09
N ALA A 558 -37.24 -27.61 -34.62
CA ALA A 558 -37.42 -26.15 -34.64
C ALA A 558 -36.35 -25.43 -33.81
N ALA A 559 -36.05 -25.92 -32.59
CA ALA A 559 -34.98 -25.38 -31.75
C ALA A 559 -33.59 -25.53 -32.39
N HIS A 560 -33.34 -26.62 -33.11
CA HIS A 560 -32.08 -26.81 -33.85
C HIS A 560 -31.93 -25.79 -35.00
N ALA A 561 -32.99 -25.58 -35.80
CA ALA A 561 -33.00 -24.57 -36.85
C ALA A 561 -32.84 -23.15 -36.29
N ALA A 562 -33.53 -22.84 -35.18
CA ALA A 562 -33.39 -21.55 -34.50
C ALA A 562 -31.98 -21.31 -33.96
N LEU A 563 -31.32 -22.36 -33.43
CA LEU A 563 -29.95 -22.26 -32.96
C LEU A 563 -28.97 -21.96 -34.11
N ALA A 564 -29.13 -22.65 -35.24
CA ALA A 564 -28.34 -22.39 -36.45
C ALA A 564 -28.54 -20.95 -36.96
N ALA A 565 -29.77 -20.44 -36.96
CA ALA A 565 -30.05 -19.06 -37.31
C ALA A 565 -29.46 -18.05 -36.30
N CYS A 566 -29.39 -18.39 -35.01
CA CYS A 566 -28.69 -17.56 -34.01
C CYS A 566 -27.17 -17.56 -34.24
N ASP A 567 -26.58 -18.72 -34.54
CA ASP A 567 -25.15 -18.86 -34.87
C ASP A 567 -24.78 -18.02 -36.11
N GLU A 568 -25.60 -18.07 -37.16
CA GLU A 568 -25.39 -17.29 -38.37
C GLU A 568 -25.50 -15.78 -38.10
N ARG A 569 -26.52 -15.34 -37.34
CA ARG A 569 -26.66 -13.92 -36.95
C ARG A 569 -25.46 -13.43 -36.12
N LEU A 570 -24.94 -14.26 -35.22
CA LEU A 570 -23.74 -13.95 -34.44
C LEU A 570 -22.50 -13.81 -35.32
N ALA A 571 -22.30 -14.72 -36.27
CA ALA A 571 -21.20 -14.63 -37.23
C ALA A 571 -21.30 -13.35 -38.07
N GLN A 572 -22.48 -13.03 -38.60
CA GLN A 572 -22.71 -11.80 -39.38
C GLN A 572 -22.49 -10.52 -38.55
N ALA A 573 -22.93 -10.50 -37.29
CA ALA A 573 -22.71 -9.38 -36.37
C ALA A 573 -21.21 -9.22 -36.03
N GLY A 574 -20.51 -10.32 -35.80
CA GLY A 574 -19.05 -10.35 -35.57
C GLY A 574 -18.27 -9.83 -36.78
N ASP A 575 -18.58 -10.30 -37.98
CA ASP A 575 -17.96 -9.82 -39.23
C ASP A 575 -18.22 -8.33 -39.46
N THR A 576 -19.42 -7.86 -39.14
CA THR A 576 -19.78 -6.44 -39.24
C THR A 576 -18.97 -5.60 -38.26
N LEU A 577 -18.87 -6.01 -37.00
CA LEU A 577 -18.03 -5.34 -36.01
C LEU A 577 -16.57 -5.30 -36.46
N ALA A 578 -16.03 -6.41 -36.97
CA ALA A 578 -14.66 -6.49 -37.46
C ALA A 578 -14.39 -5.55 -38.65
N ARG A 579 -15.35 -5.42 -39.58
CA ARG A 579 -15.26 -4.46 -40.70
C ARG A 579 -15.26 -3.02 -40.22
N GLU A 580 -16.19 -2.64 -39.35
CA GLU A 580 -16.26 -1.26 -38.83
C GLU A 580 -15.03 -0.90 -37.99
N ARG A 581 -14.53 -1.85 -37.17
CA ARG A 581 -13.26 -1.68 -36.44
C ARG A 581 -12.08 -1.47 -37.39
N ARG A 582 -12.01 -2.21 -38.50
CA ARG A 582 -10.93 -2.06 -39.49
C ARG A 582 -10.96 -0.70 -40.17
N LYS A 583 -12.14 -0.23 -40.63
CA LYS A 583 -12.29 1.10 -41.23
C LYS A 583 -11.85 2.21 -40.27
N LEU A 584 -12.23 2.10 -39.00
CA LEU A 584 -11.83 3.08 -37.99
C LEU A 584 -10.32 3.02 -37.69
N ALA A 585 -9.75 1.82 -37.62
CA ALA A 585 -8.30 1.65 -37.44
C ALA A 585 -7.48 2.22 -38.61
N GLU A 586 -7.95 2.07 -39.85
CA GLU A 586 -7.32 2.66 -41.04
C GLU A 586 -7.32 4.20 -40.96
N ARG A 587 -8.47 4.81 -40.63
CA ARG A 587 -8.57 6.27 -40.42
C ARG A 587 -7.69 6.76 -39.26
N LEU A 588 -7.58 6.00 -38.18
CA LEU A 588 -6.69 6.33 -37.06
C LEU A 588 -5.21 6.30 -37.49
N ALA A 589 -4.84 5.32 -38.32
CA ALA A 589 -3.48 5.18 -38.83
C ALA A 589 -3.06 6.34 -39.75
N GLU A 590 -3.98 6.91 -40.55
CA GLU A 590 -3.74 8.10 -41.37
C GLU A 590 -3.29 9.32 -40.53
N HIS A 591 -3.73 9.40 -39.27
CA HIS A 591 -3.33 10.44 -38.32
C HIS A 591 -2.17 10.03 -37.39
N GLY A 592 -1.55 8.87 -37.65
CA GLY A 592 -0.44 8.33 -36.86
C GLY A 592 -0.86 7.85 -35.46
N VAL A 593 -2.14 7.51 -35.27
CA VAL A 593 -2.66 6.93 -34.04
C VAL A 593 -2.77 5.42 -34.23
N VAL A 594 -1.97 4.66 -33.48
CA VAL A 594 -1.99 3.18 -33.53
C VAL A 594 -2.71 2.67 -32.29
N PRO A 595 -3.98 2.25 -32.40
CA PRO A 595 -4.70 1.67 -31.27
C PRO A 595 -4.24 0.23 -30.98
N PRO A 596 -4.44 -0.27 -29.74
CA PRO A 596 -4.26 -1.67 -29.41
C PRO A 596 -5.13 -2.60 -30.28
N ARG A 597 -4.67 -3.84 -30.49
CA ARG A 597 -5.51 -4.88 -31.11
C ARG A 597 -6.76 -5.10 -30.25
N ASP A 598 -7.91 -5.18 -30.90
CA ASP A 598 -9.22 -5.37 -30.29
C ASP A 598 -9.67 -4.30 -29.30
N ALA A 599 -9.11 -3.08 -29.40
CA ALA A 599 -9.44 -1.96 -28.53
C ALA A 599 -10.95 -1.69 -28.45
N SER A 600 -11.45 -1.45 -27.24
CA SER A 600 -12.83 -1.02 -27.02
C SER A 600 -13.07 0.38 -27.59
N PRO A 601 -14.33 0.76 -27.87
CA PRO A 601 -14.66 2.12 -28.33
C PRO A 601 -14.06 3.21 -27.42
N ASP A 602 -14.05 3.00 -26.11
CA ASP A 602 -13.49 3.94 -25.15
C ASP A 602 -11.95 4.01 -25.23
N GLN A 603 -11.28 2.87 -25.45
CA GLN A 603 -9.83 2.83 -25.68
C GLN A 603 -9.42 3.52 -26.98
N LEU A 604 -10.23 3.41 -28.04
CA LEU A 604 -10.02 4.12 -29.30
C LEU A 604 -10.16 5.63 -29.12
N GLY A 605 -11.21 6.08 -28.41
CA GLY A 605 -11.38 7.49 -28.06
C GLY A 605 -10.21 8.03 -27.22
N ALA A 606 -9.77 7.26 -26.22
CA ALA A 606 -8.63 7.61 -25.38
C ALA A 606 -7.30 7.68 -26.17
N ALA A 607 -7.10 6.81 -27.17
CA ALA A 607 -5.90 6.82 -28.00
C ALA A 607 -5.76 8.12 -28.81
N VAL A 608 -6.87 8.63 -29.36
CA VAL A 608 -6.89 9.91 -30.10
C VAL A 608 -6.73 11.09 -29.16
N ALA A 609 -7.45 11.12 -28.04
CA ALA A 609 -7.29 12.17 -27.03
C ALA A 609 -5.84 12.23 -26.51
N GLY A 610 -5.23 11.07 -26.26
CA GLY A 610 -3.83 10.97 -25.85
C GLY A 610 -2.85 11.42 -26.94
N ALA A 611 -3.13 11.16 -28.22
CA ALA A 611 -2.33 11.67 -29.33
C ALA A 611 -2.44 13.20 -29.45
N ALA A 612 -3.65 13.75 -29.35
CA ALA A 612 -3.88 15.19 -29.38
C ALA A 612 -3.14 15.90 -28.23
N ALA A 613 -3.25 15.38 -27.00
CA ALA A 613 -2.57 15.94 -25.83
C ALA A 613 -1.03 15.93 -25.96
N ARG A 614 -0.45 14.88 -26.56
CA ARG A 614 0.99 14.82 -26.84
C ARG A 614 1.43 15.87 -27.86
N VAL A 615 0.66 16.07 -28.93
CA VAL A 615 0.95 17.08 -29.96
C VAL A 615 0.77 18.49 -29.38
N GLU A 616 -0.26 18.72 -28.57
CA GLU A 616 -0.48 20.00 -27.88
C GLU A 616 0.68 20.34 -26.94
N SER A 617 1.12 19.39 -26.12
CA SER A 617 2.29 19.58 -25.25
C SER A 617 3.58 19.85 -26.04
N ALA A 618 3.74 19.23 -27.21
CA ALA A 618 4.89 19.49 -28.08
C ALA A 618 4.82 20.88 -28.72
N LEU A 619 3.62 21.32 -29.13
CA LEU A 619 3.38 22.65 -29.69
C LEU A 619 3.72 23.75 -28.68
N ASP A 620 3.27 23.60 -27.43
CA ASP A 620 3.55 24.58 -26.37
C ASP A 620 5.05 24.68 -26.09
N ARG A 621 5.77 23.55 -26.06
CA ARG A 621 7.24 23.56 -25.92
C ARG A 621 7.92 24.31 -27.05
N VAL A 622 7.53 24.07 -28.30
CA VAL A 622 8.10 24.77 -29.46
C VAL A 622 7.81 26.28 -29.39
N ARG A 623 6.63 26.69 -28.93
CA ARG A 623 6.31 28.11 -28.71
C ARG A 623 7.19 28.76 -27.65
N ASP A 624 7.38 28.08 -26.52
CA ASP A 624 8.24 28.56 -25.44
C ASP A 624 9.72 28.61 -25.85
N ASP A 625 10.19 27.62 -26.61
CA ASP A 625 11.53 27.60 -27.19
C ASP A 625 11.72 28.74 -28.21
N ARG A 626 10.72 29.02 -29.07
CA ARG A 626 10.73 30.15 -30.01
C ARG A 626 10.82 31.49 -29.32
N LYS A 627 10.05 31.68 -28.25
CA LYS A 627 10.11 32.90 -27.44
C LYS A 627 11.50 33.09 -26.83
N ARG A 628 12.06 32.03 -26.24
CA ARG A 628 13.43 32.05 -25.68
C ARG A 628 14.49 32.30 -26.75
N ALA A 629 14.34 31.74 -27.94
CA ALA A 629 15.23 31.98 -29.06
C ALA A 629 15.22 33.46 -29.48
N ALA A 630 14.03 34.09 -29.55
CA ALA A 630 13.91 35.52 -29.84
C ALA A 630 14.56 36.40 -28.76
N ASP A 631 14.37 36.06 -27.47
CA ASP A 631 15.00 36.78 -26.36
C ASP A 631 16.54 36.66 -26.40
N LEU A 632 17.07 35.47 -26.71
CA LEU A 632 18.50 35.23 -26.87
C LEU A 632 19.09 35.98 -28.08
N ASP A 633 18.38 36.03 -29.20
CA ASP A 633 18.81 36.78 -30.39
C ASP A 633 18.90 38.29 -30.12
N ALA A 634 17.93 38.84 -29.39
CA ALA A 634 17.96 40.22 -28.91
C ALA A 634 19.16 40.48 -27.97
N GLN A 635 19.45 39.53 -27.06
CA GLN A 635 20.61 39.62 -26.17
C GLN A 635 21.93 39.59 -26.94
N ILE A 636 22.08 38.69 -27.93
CA ILE A 636 23.27 38.60 -28.78
C ILE A 636 23.50 39.94 -29.48
N THR A 637 22.46 40.49 -30.12
CA THR A 637 22.53 41.77 -30.83
C THR A 637 22.97 42.91 -29.90
N SER A 638 22.39 42.98 -28.68
CA SER A 638 22.77 43.98 -27.68
C SER A 638 24.23 43.83 -27.24
N LYS A 639 24.67 42.61 -26.95
CA LYS A 639 26.04 42.34 -26.46
C LYS A 639 27.10 42.52 -27.53
N GLU A 640 26.79 42.21 -28.79
CA GLU A 640 27.67 42.54 -29.91
C GLU A 640 27.81 44.05 -30.10
N HIS A 641 26.73 44.80 -29.94
CA HIS A 641 26.77 46.26 -30.00
C HIS A 641 27.63 46.85 -28.88
N GLU A 642 27.42 46.42 -27.63
CA GLU A 642 28.24 46.82 -26.47
C GLU A 642 29.72 46.53 -26.73
N ALA A 643 30.05 45.33 -27.20
CA ALA A 643 31.43 44.95 -27.53
C ALA A 643 32.05 45.87 -28.59
N LYS A 644 31.29 46.22 -29.64
CA LYS A 644 31.75 47.11 -30.70
C LYS A 644 32.02 48.53 -30.20
N VAL A 645 31.14 49.07 -29.36
CA VAL A 645 31.32 50.40 -28.76
C VAL A 645 32.58 50.44 -27.90
N ALA A 646 32.75 49.43 -27.03
CA ALA A 646 33.91 49.32 -26.16
C ALA A 646 35.22 49.18 -26.97
N HIS A 647 35.20 48.40 -28.06
CA HIS A 647 36.33 48.26 -28.97
C HIS A 647 36.77 49.59 -29.59
N GLU A 648 35.82 50.34 -30.17
CA GLU A 648 36.11 51.64 -30.79
C GLU A 648 36.68 52.63 -29.77
N LEU A 649 36.12 52.68 -28.56
CA LEU A 649 36.63 53.54 -27.49
C LEU A 649 38.08 53.17 -27.12
N ALA A 650 38.36 51.88 -26.91
CA ALA A 650 39.70 51.39 -26.60
C ALA A 650 40.69 51.70 -27.73
N LEU A 651 40.28 51.54 -28.99
CA LEU A 651 41.11 51.79 -30.16
C LEU A 651 41.50 53.28 -30.28
N ARG A 652 40.54 54.18 -30.06
CA ARG A 652 40.77 55.64 -30.16
C ARG A 652 41.73 56.16 -29.08
N LEU A 653 41.77 55.52 -27.91
CA LEU A 653 42.65 55.91 -26.81
C LEU A 653 44.05 55.21 -26.86
N ARG A 654 44.23 54.16 -27.67
CA ARG A 654 45.41 53.27 -27.68
C ARG A 654 46.77 53.91 -27.97
N ALA A 655 46.81 54.98 -28.76
CA ALA A 655 48.08 55.58 -29.19
C ALA A 655 48.51 56.78 -28.32
N ASN A 656 47.80 57.02 -27.21
CA ASN A 656 47.87 58.25 -26.43
C ASN A 656 47.71 59.49 -27.34
N ALA A 657 47.04 59.34 -28.48
CA ALA A 657 46.88 60.40 -29.46
C ALA A 657 46.03 61.53 -28.88
N PHE A 658 45.02 61.17 -28.10
CA PHE A 658 44.19 62.12 -27.37
C PHE A 658 44.98 62.82 -26.25
N GLU A 659 45.70 62.07 -25.42
CA GLU A 659 46.56 62.65 -24.37
C GLU A 659 47.63 63.58 -24.97
N ARG A 660 48.29 63.16 -26.05
CA ARG A 660 49.29 63.98 -26.78
C ARG A 660 48.68 65.26 -27.32
N TRP A 661 47.50 65.16 -27.95
CA TRP A 661 46.78 66.32 -28.45
C TRP A 661 46.40 67.27 -27.29
N LEU A 662 45.86 66.73 -26.20
CA LEU A 662 45.47 67.51 -25.02
C LEU A 662 46.67 68.23 -24.39
N CYS A 663 47.81 67.54 -24.23
CA CYS A 663 49.04 68.13 -23.71
C CYS A 663 49.62 69.19 -24.67
N ALA A 664 49.54 68.99 -25.98
CA ALA A 664 50.01 69.97 -26.96
C ALA A 664 49.19 71.27 -26.91
N GLU A 665 47.86 71.16 -26.83
CA GLU A 665 46.97 72.32 -26.64
C GLU A 665 47.23 73.03 -25.30
N ALA A 666 47.40 72.27 -24.21
CA ALA A 666 47.73 72.84 -22.92
C ALA A 666 49.08 73.56 -22.90
N LEU A 667 50.10 73.01 -23.58
CA LEU A 667 51.41 73.66 -23.72
C LEU A 667 51.29 74.98 -24.50
N ALA A 668 50.47 75.03 -25.56
CA ALA A 668 50.25 76.24 -26.34
C ALA A 668 49.61 77.35 -25.50
N VAL A 669 48.57 77.03 -24.72
CA VAL A 669 47.93 77.98 -23.79
C VAL A 669 48.93 78.47 -22.74
N LEU A 670 49.75 77.56 -22.21
CA LEU A 670 50.74 77.89 -21.20
C LEU A 670 51.83 78.83 -21.72
N VAL A 671 52.37 78.56 -22.91
CA VAL A 671 53.39 79.42 -23.52
C VAL A 671 52.83 80.79 -23.88
N ALA A 672 51.57 80.86 -24.32
CA ALA A 672 50.89 82.14 -24.56
C ALA A 672 50.79 82.98 -23.28
N SER A 673 50.35 82.39 -22.16
CA SER A 673 50.28 83.09 -20.86
C SER A 673 51.66 83.49 -20.32
N ALA A 674 52.66 82.62 -20.51
CA ALA A 674 54.04 82.93 -20.14
C ALA A 674 54.61 84.06 -21.00
N SER A 675 54.24 84.13 -22.29
CA SER A 675 54.65 85.21 -23.20
C SER A 675 54.13 86.56 -22.73
N GLU A 676 52.86 86.66 -22.33
CA GLU A 676 52.28 87.89 -21.79
C GLU A 676 53.06 88.38 -20.57
N THR A 677 53.34 87.47 -19.63
CA THR A 677 54.10 87.78 -18.41
C THR A 677 55.55 88.18 -18.73
N LEU A 678 56.20 87.49 -19.68
CA LEU A 678 57.57 87.80 -20.09
C LEU A 678 57.65 89.18 -20.76
N ARG A 679 56.66 89.53 -21.58
CA ARG A 679 56.60 90.83 -22.25
C ARG A 679 56.49 91.95 -21.23
N GLU A 680 55.73 91.78 -20.16
CA GLU A 680 55.69 92.74 -19.05
C GLU A 680 57.02 92.80 -18.28
N LEU A 681 57.62 91.65 -17.95
CA LEU A 681 58.87 91.60 -17.18
C LEU A 681 60.08 92.16 -17.93
N SER A 682 60.05 92.13 -19.26
CA SER A 682 61.13 92.58 -20.15
C SER A 682 60.88 93.93 -20.80
N ASP A 683 59.88 94.69 -20.31
CA ASP A 683 59.46 95.99 -20.89
C ASP A 683 59.21 95.92 -22.41
N GLY A 684 58.62 94.81 -22.87
CA GLY A 684 58.28 94.55 -24.26
C GLY A 684 59.36 93.87 -25.10
N GLN A 685 60.55 93.60 -24.55
CA GLN A 685 61.69 93.10 -25.34
C GLN A 685 61.56 91.63 -25.77
N TYR A 686 61.00 90.77 -24.91
CA TYR A 686 60.97 89.32 -25.15
C TYR A 686 59.56 88.73 -25.13
N GLU A 687 59.35 87.72 -25.97
CA GLU A 687 58.13 86.90 -26.05
C GLU A 687 58.47 85.43 -26.22
N LEU A 688 57.68 84.53 -25.63
CA LEU A 688 57.82 83.09 -25.82
C LEU A 688 56.88 82.60 -26.93
N THR A 689 57.40 81.75 -27.82
CA THR A 689 56.61 81.05 -28.85
C THR A 689 57.00 79.59 -28.90
N LEU A 690 56.11 78.74 -29.41
CA LEU A 690 56.45 77.37 -29.76
C LEU A 690 56.97 77.30 -31.20
N SER A 691 57.96 76.45 -31.42
CA SER A 691 58.48 76.17 -32.76
C SER A 691 57.50 75.28 -33.53
N ASP A 692 57.10 75.69 -34.73
CA ASP A 692 56.17 74.95 -35.59
C ASP A 692 56.71 73.57 -36.01
N LYS A 693 58.03 73.37 -35.94
CA LYS A 693 58.71 72.14 -36.41
C LYS A 693 59.05 71.16 -35.29
N THR A 694 59.50 71.65 -34.14
CA THR A 694 60.00 70.80 -33.04
C THR A 694 59.14 70.84 -31.78
N GLY A 695 58.24 71.83 -31.65
CA GLY A 695 57.50 72.07 -30.41
C GLY A 695 58.39 72.57 -29.26
N ASP A 696 59.59 73.05 -29.55
CA ASP A 696 60.47 73.67 -28.56
C ASP A 696 60.06 75.11 -28.28
N ILE A 697 60.38 75.60 -27.06
CA ILE A 697 60.16 76.98 -26.68
C ILE A 697 61.27 77.84 -27.30
N GLU A 698 60.86 78.79 -28.13
CA GLU A 698 61.70 79.82 -28.74
C GLU A 698 61.39 81.18 -28.12
N VAL A 699 62.37 82.07 -28.13
CA VAL A 699 62.20 83.46 -27.73
C VAL A 699 62.22 84.35 -28.95
N VAL A 700 61.24 85.24 -29.05
CA VAL A 700 61.20 86.35 -30.00
C VAL A 700 61.84 87.56 -29.33
N ASP A 701 62.96 88.05 -29.88
CA ASP A 701 63.67 89.24 -29.40
C ASP A 701 63.29 90.45 -30.25
N TYR A 702 62.48 91.35 -29.68
CA TYR A 702 62.03 92.57 -30.35
C TYR A 702 63.11 93.66 -30.39
N GLY A 703 64.14 93.58 -29.53
CA GLY A 703 65.31 94.45 -29.60
C GLY A 703 66.15 94.18 -30.86
N GLU A 704 66.14 92.93 -31.33
CA GLU A 704 66.82 92.46 -32.55
C GLU A 704 65.81 92.23 -33.70
N ALA A 705 64.93 93.21 -33.94
CA ALA A 705 63.96 93.21 -35.04
C ALA A 705 63.02 91.99 -35.12
N GLY A 706 62.70 91.37 -33.97
CA GLY A 706 61.81 90.21 -33.89
C GLY A 706 62.50 88.87 -34.21
N MET A 707 63.81 88.78 -34.03
CA MET A 707 64.57 87.56 -34.27
C MET A 707 64.08 86.42 -33.37
N ARG A 708 63.76 85.26 -33.97
CA ARG A 708 63.46 84.03 -33.22
C ARG A 708 64.74 83.26 -32.94
N ARG A 709 64.99 82.94 -31.67
CA ARG A 709 66.15 82.16 -31.24
C ARG A 709 65.77 81.16 -30.17
N SER A 710 66.60 80.14 -29.99
CA SER A 710 66.39 79.14 -28.93
C SER A 710 66.45 79.80 -27.56
N ALA A 711 65.58 79.40 -26.64
CA ALA A 711 65.66 79.84 -25.24
C ALA A 711 67.01 79.51 -24.56
N ARG A 712 67.82 78.62 -25.15
CA ARG A 712 69.18 78.28 -24.68
C ARG A 712 70.23 79.37 -24.92
N THR A 713 69.95 80.36 -25.77
CA THR A 713 70.90 81.42 -26.11
C THR A 713 70.70 82.70 -25.29
N LEU A 714 69.80 82.68 -24.31
CA LEU A 714 69.49 83.82 -23.45
C LEU A 714 70.64 84.11 -22.48
N SER A 715 70.83 85.38 -22.13
CA SER A 715 71.76 85.77 -21.06
C SER A 715 71.25 85.34 -19.67
N GLY A 716 72.08 85.47 -18.62
CA GLY A 716 71.70 85.06 -17.26
C GLY A 716 70.45 85.77 -16.71
N GLY A 717 70.30 87.07 -16.99
CA GLY A 717 69.12 87.86 -16.60
C GLY A 717 67.88 87.58 -17.45
N GLU A 718 68.05 87.39 -18.75
CA GLU A 718 66.96 87.05 -19.69
C GLU A 718 66.38 85.66 -19.40
N THR A 719 67.26 84.70 -19.15
CA THR A 719 66.87 83.34 -18.75
C THR A 719 66.06 83.37 -17.46
N PHE A 720 66.41 84.26 -16.53
CA PHE A 720 65.68 84.45 -15.29
C PHE A 720 64.26 84.97 -15.53
N GLN A 721 64.09 86.03 -16.35
CA GLN A 721 62.77 86.57 -16.68
C GLN A 721 61.90 85.54 -17.42
N ALA A 722 62.46 84.83 -18.41
CA ALA A 722 61.74 83.81 -19.18
C ALA A 722 61.31 82.62 -18.31
N ALA A 723 62.18 82.15 -17.42
CA ALA A 723 61.88 81.06 -16.50
C ALA A 723 60.82 81.48 -15.47
N LEU A 724 60.93 82.70 -14.93
CA LEU A 724 59.96 83.25 -13.98
C LEU A 724 58.57 83.37 -14.63
N ALA A 725 58.49 83.94 -15.83
CA ALA A 725 57.24 84.06 -16.58
C ALA A 725 56.58 82.69 -16.82
N LEU A 726 57.39 81.68 -17.15
CA LEU A 726 56.92 80.33 -17.41
C LEU A 726 56.47 79.60 -16.13
N ALA A 727 57.18 79.76 -15.02
CA ALA A 727 56.79 79.22 -13.72
C ALA A 727 55.49 79.84 -13.21
N LEU A 728 55.32 81.16 -13.40
CA LEU A 728 54.09 81.88 -13.06
C LEU A 728 52.91 81.42 -13.92
N ALA A 729 53.12 81.22 -15.23
CA ALA A 729 52.11 80.70 -16.15
C ALA A 729 51.76 79.23 -15.89
N LEU A 730 52.73 78.40 -15.46
CA LEU A 730 52.50 77.00 -15.08
C LEU A 730 51.68 76.88 -13.80
N SER A 731 51.97 77.70 -12.79
CA SER A 731 51.08 77.89 -11.65
C SER A 731 49.72 78.48 -12.10
N GLY A 732 49.73 79.30 -13.15
CA GLY A 732 48.62 79.94 -13.88
C GLY A 732 47.55 78.96 -14.37
N ALA A 733 47.94 78.19 -15.38
CA ALA A 733 47.07 77.35 -16.18
C ALA A 733 46.62 76.06 -15.46
N VAL A 734 47.33 75.65 -14.40
CA VAL A 734 47.07 74.40 -13.67
C VAL A 734 46.40 74.68 -12.32
N ALA A 735 45.24 75.36 -12.39
CA ALA A 735 44.52 75.97 -11.27
C ALA A 735 43.88 75.00 -10.25
N ARG A 736 44.39 73.77 -10.05
CA ARG A 736 43.82 72.84 -9.05
C ARG A 736 44.81 72.26 -8.04
N ARG A 737 46.14 72.46 -8.18
CA ARG A 737 47.12 71.84 -7.27
C ARG A 737 48.32 72.70 -6.82
N LEU A 738 48.58 73.87 -7.42
CA LEU A 738 49.77 74.69 -7.13
C LEU A 738 49.46 76.08 -6.55
N ASP A 739 49.32 76.14 -5.22
CA ASP A 739 48.94 77.36 -4.48
C ASP A 739 50.15 78.12 -3.89
N SER A 740 51.38 77.65 -4.14
CA SER A 740 52.60 78.31 -3.66
C SER A 740 53.74 78.23 -4.66
N ILE A 741 54.60 79.26 -4.65
CA ILE A 741 55.85 79.34 -5.41
C ILE A 741 56.93 79.93 -4.51
N PHE A 742 58.11 79.30 -4.47
CA PHE A 742 59.30 79.77 -3.76
C PHE A 742 60.43 80.02 -4.76
N LEU A 743 60.94 81.25 -4.74
CA LEU A 743 62.00 81.72 -5.63
C LEU A 743 63.31 81.84 -4.83
N ASP A 744 64.26 80.94 -5.04
CA ASP A 744 65.52 80.89 -4.27
C ASP A 744 66.68 81.57 -5.03
N GLU A 745 66.78 82.91 -4.89
CA GLU A 745 67.82 83.82 -5.40
C GLU A 745 68.18 83.76 -6.92
N GLY A 746 68.46 84.93 -7.50
CA GLY A 746 68.69 85.16 -8.94
C GLY A 746 68.53 86.62 -9.34
N PHE A 747 67.89 87.40 -8.46
CA PHE A 747 67.71 88.84 -8.56
C PHE A 747 69.00 89.68 -8.57
N GLY A 748 70.13 89.11 -8.11
CA GLY A 748 71.41 89.82 -8.04
C GLY A 748 72.14 89.95 -9.38
N THR A 749 71.72 89.20 -10.41
CA THR A 749 72.22 89.34 -11.79
C THR A 749 71.41 90.31 -12.63
N LEU A 750 70.34 90.90 -12.05
CA LEU A 750 69.50 91.89 -12.70
C LEU A 750 70.06 93.29 -12.45
N ASP A 751 69.92 94.17 -13.43
CA ASP A 751 70.15 95.59 -13.23
C ASP A 751 69.03 96.20 -12.35
N PRO A 752 69.27 97.37 -11.72
CA PRO A 752 68.29 97.98 -10.82
C PRO A 752 66.92 98.30 -11.45
N ALA A 753 66.85 98.60 -12.75
CA ALA A 753 65.59 98.91 -13.41
C ALA A 753 64.77 97.63 -13.64
N THR A 754 65.41 96.57 -14.13
CA THR A 754 64.76 95.26 -14.29
C THR A 754 64.31 94.68 -12.94
N LEU A 755 65.10 94.86 -11.87
CA LEU A 755 64.73 94.42 -10.53
C LEU A 755 63.44 95.09 -10.03
N ASP A 756 63.26 96.38 -10.34
CA ASP A 756 62.08 97.15 -9.95
C ASP A 756 60.81 96.67 -10.68
N THR A 757 60.93 96.39 -11.98
CA THR A 757 59.84 95.79 -12.78
C THR A 757 59.46 94.41 -12.25
N VAL A 758 60.44 93.54 -11.98
CA VAL A 758 60.19 92.20 -11.43
C VAL A 758 59.52 92.27 -10.07
N ALA A 759 59.98 93.16 -9.18
CA ALA A 759 59.38 93.35 -7.86
C ALA A 759 57.92 93.82 -7.95
N THR A 760 57.63 94.78 -8.83
CA THR A 760 56.26 95.29 -9.06
C THR A 760 55.33 94.20 -9.60
N THR A 761 55.83 93.37 -10.53
CA THR A 761 55.05 92.26 -11.07
C THR A 761 54.77 91.19 -10.01
N LEU A 762 55.75 90.87 -9.16
CA LEU A 762 55.55 89.92 -8.05
C LEU A 762 54.55 90.45 -7.01
N GLU A 763 54.58 91.73 -6.67
CA GLU A 763 53.60 92.38 -5.79
C GLU A 763 52.18 92.30 -6.36
N ARG A 764 52.01 92.64 -7.64
CA ARG A 764 50.71 92.59 -8.32
C ARG A 764 50.15 91.17 -8.37
N LEU A 765 51.01 90.18 -8.63
CA LEU A 765 50.62 88.76 -8.66
C LEU A 765 50.25 88.24 -7.26
N ALA A 766 50.98 88.65 -6.23
CA ALA A 766 50.63 88.33 -4.84
C ALA A 766 49.32 88.98 -4.37
N ALA A 767 49.00 90.18 -4.87
CA ALA A 767 47.76 90.88 -4.50
C ALA A 767 46.48 90.18 -5.01
N GLY A 768 46.61 89.26 -5.97
CA GLY A 768 45.50 88.51 -6.57
C GLY A 768 44.86 87.43 -5.69
N GLN A 769 45.24 87.30 -4.41
CA GLN A 769 44.70 86.37 -3.38
C GLN A 769 44.74 84.86 -3.67
N ASP A 770 45.07 84.42 -4.88
CA ASP A 770 45.02 82.99 -5.23
C ASP A 770 46.33 82.22 -4.96
N ARG A 771 47.43 82.88 -4.53
CA ARG A 771 48.78 82.26 -4.49
C ARG A 771 49.70 82.83 -3.41
N MET A 772 50.42 81.93 -2.75
CA MET A 772 51.53 82.27 -1.87
C MET A 772 52.86 82.38 -2.65
N ILE A 773 53.51 83.55 -2.61
CA ILE A 773 54.81 83.80 -3.22
C ILE A 773 55.86 84.01 -2.11
N GLY A 774 56.84 83.11 -2.05
CA GLY A 774 57.99 83.19 -1.17
C GLY A 774 59.26 83.57 -1.94
N VAL A 775 59.96 84.63 -1.53
CA VAL A 775 61.21 85.05 -2.17
C VAL A 775 62.38 84.90 -1.21
N VAL A 776 63.42 84.18 -1.60
CA VAL A 776 64.71 84.18 -0.89
C VAL A 776 65.59 85.24 -1.55
N THR A 777 66.02 86.24 -0.79
CA THR A 777 66.87 87.32 -1.32
C THR A 777 67.84 87.86 -0.29
N HIS A 778 69.02 88.26 -0.76
CA HIS A 778 69.98 89.08 -0.02
C HIS A 778 70.00 90.53 -0.50
N VAL A 779 69.20 90.88 -1.51
CA VAL A 779 69.12 92.22 -2.10
C VAL A 779 68.18 93.09 -1.26
N PRO A 780 68.70 94.15 -0.59
CA PRO A 780 67.88 94.98 0.30
C PRO A 780 66.68 95.64 -0.39
N ALA A 781 66.88 96.11 -1.63
CA ALA A 781 65.85 96.79 -2.41
C ALA A 781 64.59 95.93 -2.66
N LEU A 782 64.77 94.61 -2.84
CA LEU A 782 63.65 93.68 -2.98
C LEU A 782 63.04 93.34 -1.61
N ALA A 783 63.88 93.11 -0.60
CA ALA A 783 63.44 92.78 0.75
C ALA A 783 62.56 93.89 1.36
N GLU A 784 62.86 95.17 1.09
CA GLU A 784 62.11 96.31 1.61
C GLU A 784 60.70 96.44 1.03
N ARG A 785 60.47 95.88 -0.16
CA ARG A 785 59.21 95.92 -0.89
C ARG A 785 58.22 94.83 -0.48
N VAL A 786 58.70 93.77 0.18
CA VAL A 786 57.85 92.64 0.61
C VAL A 786 57.22 92.93 1.99
N PRO A 787 55.90 92.71 2.17
CA PRO A 787 55.17 93.09 3.38
C PRO A 787 55.57 92.27 4.61
N VAL A 788 55.78 90.96 4.44
CA VAL A 788 56.21 90.05 5.52
C VAL A 788 57.66 89.60 5.29
N ARG A 789 58.50 89.73 6.31
CA ARG A 789 59.92 89.34 6.22
C ARG A 789 60.27 88.36 7.31
N PHE A 790 60.91 87.26 6.94
CA PHE A 790 61.54 86.34 7.86
C PHE A 790 63.03 86.64 7.87
N GLU A 791 63.49 87.35 8.89
CA GLU A 791 64.90 87.65 9.09
C GLU A 791 65.60 86.40 9.64
N VAL A 792 66.51 85.84 8.84
CA VAL A 792 67.34 84.71 9.22
C VAL A 792 68.72 85.22 9.61
N ARG A 793 69.10 85.03 10.86
CA ARG A 793 70.40 85.41 11.41
C ARG A 793 71.12 84.18 11.92
N ARG A 794 72.45 84.20 11.86
CA ARG A 794 73.29 83.11 12.36
C ARG A 794 74.19 83.61 13.48
N ASP A 795 74.16 82.92 14.61
CA ASP A 795 75.04 83.16 15.76
C ASP A 795 75.86 81.89 16.10
N ALA A 796 76.53 81.91 17.26
CA ALA A 796 77.32 80.77 17.74
C ALA A 796 76.48 79.53 18.08
N LYS A 797 75.19 79.72 18.38
CA LYS A 797 74.26 78.64 18.74
C LYS A 797 73.58 78.04 17.52
N GLY A 798 73.45 78.77 16.41
CA GLY A 798 72.90 78.25 15.17
C GLY A 798 72.28 79.33 14.30
N SER A 799 71.43 78.92 13.36
CA SER A 799 70.57 79.84 12.62
C SER A 799 69.27 80.04 13.38
N HIS A 800 68.79 81.28 13.39
CA HIS A 800 67.55 81.71 14.04
C HIS A 800 66.71 82.47 13.02
N VAL A 801 65.40 82.32 13.08
CA VAL A 801 64.46 83.04 12.23
C VAL A 801 63.55 83.89 13.10
N ARG A 802 63.36 85.14 12.70
CA ARG A 802 62.39 86.04 13.32
C ARG A 802 61.48 86.60 12.24
N LYS A 803 60.17 86.47 12.45
CA LYS A 803 59.18 87.16 11.62
C LYS A 803 59.17 88.65 11.99
N ALA A 804 59.58 89.48 11.06
CA ALA A 804 59.44 90.93 11.11
C ALA A 804 58.21 91.29 10.27
N ALA A 805 57.16 91.76 10.94
CA ALA A 805 56.06 92.45 10.28
C ALA A 805 56.46 93.92 10.09
N THR A 806 56.27 94.44 8.89
CA THR A 806 56.48 95.87 8.59
C THR A 806 55.21 96.65 8.88
#